data_AF-A0A3G7TSM4-F1
#
_entry.id   AF-A0A3G7TSM4-F1
#
_cell.length_a   1.000
_cell.length_b   1.000
_cell.length_c   1.000
_cell.angle_alpha   90.00
_cell.angle_beta   90.00
_cell.angle_gamma   90.00
#
_symmetry.space_group_name_H-M   'P 1'
#
loop_
_entity.id
_entity.type
_entity.pdbx_description
1 polymer ?
#
loop_
_entity_poly.entity_id
_entity_poly.type
_entity_poly.pdbx_seq_one_letter_code
_entity_poly.pdbx_strand_id
1 'polypeptide(L)'
;MSLEPMEEWEKPFFDMRMHACPLRTHSTSFQLVDEEGDGTPYAGLAYEATDYEGAIYLGVLDETGTGKVNRHYCGPVVINLDKPYQGSDKTYVRLIGREHYPLPITELQVRAEKTRFRDASGARTPSNPAQAQADFFCQVEVSELVTHRAHLPPLAPRNFPPPRHVHSLMRRPSETAAMAALGFGPTPPEVRGIALLPNKHHVLEVRPLRSLSPLLSTDEEFCSLNLYQLALMSTLSYCPFGQDPNSQPVESSRVSFPTQPSVGNWFGDGLAKFDELWQVDAKQAGGKTYYPLYADVAYSKRLEIVPFDPELYPEVNSPDLGAAQEHPARLHYLDDTGKKGGTDSQAFVTHNDELVLLAVRGTASWADALRDMDAAQVSFEEGPGKVHNGFYGSAKVVYEFVTTYLEKFYSGQKLVITGHSLGGAVALLVAEMLRSDKKYAGNILLYTYGSPRAGDKTFVESAKALVHHRMVNQNDPVPSVPAPWTKTSWRMSGAGLLLMLANPPIGGTVFIASPINFTGESYTHHGKLRHFMPVSFAYGHTSAILWTPGCETITERGGAAICAKELDAKNGLPNRGGLLQQLVDNADHKMVVSYIPHCWASLRRAQEALEEGRTVVTATEYDRVQKALQDFATQLKAKKAEARGSVRRNQLAAPLRAEIGRLQETAARLKDLSGERVTEAKVYGRVADQPEVLAMSLDRWLAHAFNRTQEQLAMAPPDADSNDRAIAALVGGHVPGATFNLDIDAIG
;
A
#
# COMPACT_ATOMS: atom_id res chain seq x y z
N MET A 1 -35.69 18.76 19.64
CA MET A 1 -35.93 20.15 19.20
C MET A 1 -37.39 20.45 19.48
N SER A 2 -37.69 21.42 20.34
CA SER A 2 -39.02 22.02 20.32
C SER A 2 -39.04 22.90 19.08
N LEU A 3 -40.02 22.71 18.20
CA LEU A 3 -40.23 23.60 17.06
C LEU A 3 -40.74 24.91 17.65
N GLU A 4 -39.86 25.92 17.72
CA GLU A 4 -40.34 27.27 17.96
C GLU A 4 -41.22 27.71 16.77
N PRO A 5 -42.32 28.44 17.01
CA PRO A 5 -43.16 28.93 15.93
C PRO A 5 -42.37 29.94 15.09
N MET A 6 -42.37 29.73 13.77
CA MET A 6 -41.77 30.61 12.78
C MET A 6 -42.22 32.07 12.99
N GLU A 7 -41.27 32.99 13.08
CA GLU A 7 -41.55 34.40 13.36
C GLU A 7 -42.38 35.02 12.23
N GLU A 8 -43.17 36.03 12.56
CA GLU A 8 -44.17 36.56 11.63
C GLU A 8 -43.57 37.22 10.39
N TRP A 9 -42.32 37.70 10.49
CA TRP A 9 -41.55 38.22 9.36
C TRP A 9 -40.99 37.12 8.45
N GLU A 10 -40.89 35.87 8.91
CA GLU A 10 -40.37 34.72 8.15
C GLU A 10 -41.44 34.08 7.26
N LYS A 11 -42.73 34.19 7.63
CA LYS A 11 -43.89 33.63 6.89
C LYS A 11 -43.97 34.01 5.40
N PRO A 12 -43.69 35.26 4.98
CA PRO A 12 -43.77 35.66 3.57
C PRO A 12 -42.70 35.02 2.67
N PHE A 13 -41.59 34.52 3.22
CA PHE A 13 -40.51 33.89 2.44
C PHE A 13 -40.88 32.47 1.95
N PHE A 14 -41.95 31.88 2.51
CA PHE A 14 -42.43 30.54 2.16
C PHE A 14 -43.75 30.55 1.36
N ASP A 15 -44.30 31.73 1.04
CA ASP A 15 -45.46 31.86 0.16
C ASP A 15 -44.98 32.05 -1.29
N MET A 16 -45.43 31.20 -2.22
CA MET A 16 -44.98 31.13 -3.62
C MET A 16 -45.43 32.33 -4.49
N ARG A 17 -45.74 33.48 -3.88
CA ARG A 17 -46.40 34.63 -4.52
C ARG A 17 -45.72 35.98 -4.27
N MET A 18 -44.39 36.04 -4.22
CA MET A 18 -43.70 37.33 -4.36
C MET A 18 -42.80 37.38 -5.60
N HIS A 19 -43.25 38.15 -6.60
CA HIS A 19 -42.35 39.02 -7.35
C HIS A 19 -42.08 40.24 -6.46
N ALA A 20 -41.13 40.11 -5.51
CA ALA A 20 -40.77 41.23 -4.65
C ALA A 20 -40.15 42.35 -5.48
N CYS A 21 -40.57 43.60 -5.23
CA CYS A 21 -39.89 44.78 -5.71
C CYS A 21 -38.37 44.69 -5.37
N PRO A 22 -37.44 45.01 -6.29
CA PRO A 22 -36.01 44.76 -6.09
C PRO A 22 -35.41 45.80 -5.13
N LEU A 23 -35.75 45.69 -3.84
CA LEU A 23 -35.22 46.52 -2.76
C LEU A 23 -33.83 46.01 -2.35
N ARG A 24 -32.89 46.95 -2.21
CA ARG A 24 -31.49 46.70 -1.83
C ARG A 24 -31.22 47.15 -0.40
N THR A 25 -31.91 46.51 0.55
CA THR A 25 -31.89 46.90 1.97
C THR A 25 -31.19 45.89 2.87
N HIS A 26 -30.90 44.67 2.39
CA HIS A 26 -30.28 43.64 3.21
C HIS A 26 -28.77 43.79 3.31
N SER A 27 -28.22 43.32 4.44
CA SER A 27 -26.79 43.30 4.69
C SER A 27 -26.41 41.99 5.38
N THR A 28 -25.57 41.19 4.76
CA THR A 28 -25.16 39.87 5.28
C THR A 28 -23.66 39.86 5.51
N SER A 29 -23.22 39.27 6.61
CA SER A 29 -21.81 39.12 6.92
C SER A 29 -21.46 37.68 7.22
N PHE A 30 -20.21 37.32 6.99
CA PHE A 30 -19.71 35.98 7.29
C PHE A 30 -18.26 36.03 7.72
N GLN A 31 -17.82 35.02 8.47
CA GLN A 31 -16.45 34.83 8.91
C GLN A 31 -16.00 33.42 8.58
N LEU A 32 -14.80 33.27 8.00
CA LEU A 32 -14.13 31.97 7.90
C LEU A 32 -13.23 31.79 9.12
N VAL A 33 -13.34 30.65 9.79
CA VAL A 33 -12.50 30.30 10.95
C VAL A 33 -11.98 28.87 10.83
N ASP A 34 -10.86 28.58 11.49
CA ASP A 34 -10.39 27.22 11.70
C ASP A 34 -11.09 26.54 12.90
N GLU A 35 -10.66 25.33 13.26
CA GLU A 35 -11.24 24.56 14.37
C GLU A 35 -10.95 25.15 15.76
N GLU A 36 -10.02 26.09 15.88
CA GLU A 36 -9.79 26.86 17.10
C GLU A 36 -10.64 28.14 17.15
N GLY A 37 -11.37 28.46 16.08
CA GLY A 37 -12.16 29.66 15.95
C GLY A 37 -11.36 30.89 15.52
N ASP A 38 -10.13 30.69 15.02
CA ASP A 38 -9.28 31.76 14.49
C ASP A 38 -9.55 31.99 13.00
N GLY A 39 -9.90 33.22 12.64
CA GLY A 39 -10.09 33.62 11.24
C GLY A 39 -8.86 34.26 10.59
N THR A 40 -7.79 34.52 11.35
CA THR A 40 -6.52 35.07 10.84
C THR A 40 -5.93 34.28 9.67
N PRO A 41 -5.96 32.93 9.64
CA PRO A 41 -5.45 32.16 8.50
C PRO A 41 -6.13 32.50 7.16
N TYR A 42 -7.37 32.99 7.21
CA TYR A 42 -8.21 33.30 6.05
C TYR A 42 -8.20 34.79 5.68
N ALA A 43 -7.50 35.63 6.44
CA ALA A 43 -7.39 37.05 6.17
C ALA A 43 -6.90 37.36 4.75
N GLY A 44 -7.48 38.39 4.14
CA GLY A 44 -7.11 38.84 2.79
C GLY A 44 -7.57 37.93 1.65
N LEU A 45 -8.40 36.92 1.90
CA LEU A 45 -9.00 36.13 0.83
C LEU A 45 -10.01 36.95 0.05
N ALA A 46 -9.94 36.92 -1.28
CA ALA A 46 -11.00 37.48 -2.10
C ALA A 46 -12.19 36.52 -2.13
N TYR A 47 -13.39 37.08 -2.09
CA TYR A 47 -14.64 36.34 -2.24
C TYR A 47 -15.52 36.98 -3.31
N GLU A 48 -16.31 36.13 -3.94
CA GLU A 48 -17.45 36.50 -4.76
C GLU A 48 -18.73 36.12 -4.01
N ALA A 49 -19.71 37.00 -4.02
CA ALA A 49 -21.01 36.76 -3.44
C ALA A 49 -22.10 37.09 -4.46
N THR A 50 -23.04 36.17 -4.66
CA THR A 50 -24.14 36.31 -5.61
C THR A 50 -25.46 36.34 -4.84
N ASP A 51 -26.23 37.42 -4.97
CA ASP A 51 -27.51 37.55 -4.27
C ASP A 51 -28.68 36.89 -5.01
N TYR A 52 -29.86 36.93 -4.39
CA TYR A 52 -31.10 36.37 -4.91
C TYR A 52 -31.44 36.78 -6.35
N GLU A 53 -31.08 37.99 -6.79
CA GLU A 53 -31.34 38.48 -8.15
C GLU A 53 -30.20 38.17 -9.13
N GLY A 54 -29.16 37.46 -8.69
CA GLY A 54 -27.97 37.18 -9.48
C GLY A 54 -26.98 38.35 -9.53
N ALA A 55 -27.13 39.38 -8.68
CA ALA A 55 -26.16 40.45 -8.62
C ALA A 55 -24.88 39.98 -7.91
N ILE A 56 -23.74 40.29 -8.51
CA ILE A 56 -22.41 39.86 -8.05
C ILE A 56 -21.77 40.97 -7.20
N TYR A 57 -21.22 40.58 -6.05
CA TYR A 57 -20.49 41.42 -5.12
C TYR A 57 -19.11 40.82 -4.90
N LEU A 58 -18.08 41.63 -5.13
CA LEU A 58 -16.69 41.23 -4.90
C LEU A 58 -16.19 41.88 -3.61
N GLY A 59 -15.44 41.13 -2.82
CA GLY A 59 -14.85 41.64 -1.59
C GLY A 59 -13.59 40.89 -1.18
N VAL A 60 -13.01 41.32 -0.07
CA VAL A 60 -11.84 40.71 0.54
C VAL A 60 -12.11 40.55 2.03
N LEU A 61 -11.76 39.40 2.59
CA LEU A 61 -11.87 39.15 4.03
C LEU A 61 -10.89 40.05 4.79
N ASP A 62 -11.36 40.65 5.88
CA ASP A 62 -10.53 41.48 6.75
C ASP A 62 -9.51 40.65 7.56
N GLU A 63 -8.79 41.31 8.47
CA GLU A 63 -7.77 40.69 9.32
C GLU A 63 -8.31 39.59 10.26
N THR A 64 -9.62 39.55 10.48
CA THR A 64 -10.31 38.54 11.29
C THR A 64 -10.93 37.42 10.45
N GLY A 65 -10.72 37.43 9.12
CA GLY A 65 -11.37 36.49 8.21
C GLY A 65 -12.84 36.84 7.92
N THR A 66 -13.28 38.07 8.19
CA THR A 66 -14.68 38.50 8.03
C THR A 66 -14.93 39.19 6.68
N GLY A 67 -16.00 38.81 6.00
CA GLY A 67 -16.54 39.45 4.80
C GLY A 67 -17.93 40.04 5.02
N LYS A 68 -18.28 41.09 4.27
CA LYS A 68 -19.58 41.78 4.35
C LYS A 68 -20.14 42.11 2.98
N VAL A 69 -21.41 41.79 2.77
CA VAL A 69 -22.18 42.13 1.57
C VAL A 69 -23.26 43.12 1.99
N ASN A 70 -23.04 44.40 1.67
CA ASN A 70 -23.93 45.49 2.07
C ASN A 70 -24.90 45.84 0.95
N ARG A 71 -26.16 46.14 1.31
CA ARG A 71 -27.21 46.62 0.38
C ARG A 71 -27.42 45.66 -0.80
N HIS A 72 -27.50 44.36 -0.52
CA HIS A 72 -27.88 43.37 -1.52
C HIS A 72 -29.40 43.27 -1.66
N TYR A 73 -29.85 42.67 -2.77
CA TYR A 73 -31.28 42.44 -2.98
C TYR A 73 -31.86 41.55 -1.87
N CYS A 74 -33.09 41.83 -1.48
CA CYS A 74 -33.77 41.11 -0.41
C CYS A 74 -33.85 39.61 -0.72
N GLY A 75 -33.04 38.82 0.00
CA GLY A 75 -32.99 37.37 -0.15
C GLY A 75 -31.63 36.81 0.28
N PRO A 76 -31.42 35.49 0.17
CA PRO A 76 -30.14 34.86 0.47
C PRO A 76 -29.00 35.35 -0.44
N VAL A 77 -27.77 35.08 0.01
CA VAL A 77 -26.54 35.33 -0.75
C VAL A 77 -25.70 34.06 -0.78
N VAL A 78 -25.18 33.68 -1.94
CA VAL A 78 -24.27 32.55 -2.09
C VAL A 78 -22.84 33.06 -2.20
N ILE A 79 -21.93 32.48 -1.43
CA ILE A 79 -20.50 32.86 -1.44
C ILE A 79 -19.62 31.79 -2.10
N ASN A 80 -18.60 32.26 -2.84
CA ASN A 80 -17.55 31.46 -3.46
C ASN A 80 -16.17 32.13 -3.26
N LEU A 81 -15.12 31.32 -3.16
CA LEU A 81 -13.73 31.74 -2.94
C LEU A 81 -12.80 31.14 -4.00
N ASP A 82 -13.08 31.47 -5.25
CA ASP A 82 -12.44 30.88 -6.44
C ASP A 82 -11.15 31.55 -6.89
N LYS A 83 -10.61 32.50 -6.12
CA LYS A 83 -9.38 33.21 -6.50
C LYS A 83 -8.23 32.19 -6.69
N PRO A 84 -7.67 32.06 -7.91
CA PRO A 84 -6.55 31.16 -8.16
C PRO A 84 -5.34 31.53 -7.31
N TYR A 85 -4.56 30.53 -6.91
CA TYR A 85 -3.31 30.76 -6.19
C TYR A 85 -2.32 31.55 -7.05
N GLN A 86 -1.73 32.60 -6.50
CA GLN A 86 -0.76 33.48 -7.19
C GLN A 86 0.62 33.50 -6.53
N GLY A 87 0.85 32.65 -5.53
CA GLY A 87 2.14 32.57 -4.85
C GLY A 87 3.19 31.77 -5.62
N SER A 88 4.38 31.67 -5.03
CA SER A 88 5.58 31.10 -5.66
C SER A 88 6.03 29.76 -5.05
N ASP A 89 5.21 29.11 -4.22
CA ASP A 89 5.55 27.81 -3.64
C ASP A 89 5.66 26.77 -4.76
N LYS A 90 6.80 26.06 -4.80
CA LYS A 90 7.13 25.12 -5.87
C LYS A 90 6.13 23.97 -5.97
N THR A 91 5.58 23.51 -4.85
CA THR A 91 4.62 22.39 -4.84
C THR A 91 3.35 22.80 -5.57
N TYR A 92 2.76 23.94 -5.22
CA TYR A 92 1.53 24.41 -5.86
C TYR A 92 1.76 24.83 -7.31
N VAL A 93 2.84 25.57 -7.60
CA VAL A 93 3.17 25.97 -8.98
C VAL A 93 3.32 24.75 -9.90
N ARG A 94 3.96 23.68 -9.43
CA ARG A 94 4.10 22.43 -10.19
C ARG A 94 2.74 21.74 -10.41
N LEU A 95 1.89 21.65 -9.37
CA LEU A 95 0.58 21.00 -9.47
C LEU A 95 -0.40 21.77 -10.38
N ILE A 96 -0.34 23.10 -10.37
CA ILE A 96 -1.13 23.96 -11.26
C ILE A 96 -0.61 23.86 -12.70
N GLY A 97 0.71 23.81 -12.89
CA GLY A 97 1.34 23.87 -14.21
C GLY A 97 1.68 22.53 -14.87
N ARG A 98 1.30 21.39 -14.28
CA ARG A 98 1.59 20.06 -14.87
C ARG A 98 0.79 19.84 -16.16
N GLU A 99 1.40 19.15 -17.12
CA GLU A 99 0.82 18.93 -18.45
C GLU A 99 -0.47 18.09 -18.41
N HIS A 100 -0.50 17.06 -17.55
CA HIS A 100 -1.65 16.18 -17.41
C HIS A 100 -2.37 16.42 -16.09
N TYR A 101 -3.70 16.62 -16.16
CA TYR A 101 -4.57 16.92 -15.01
C TYR A 101 -4.11 18.11 -14.16
N PRO A 102 -3.87 19.31 -14.72
CA PRO A 102 -3.49 20.50 -13.96
C PRO A 102 -4.53 20.84 -12.89
N LEU A 103 -4.10 21.09 -11.65
CA LEU A 103 -5.02 21.30 -10.53
C LEU A 103 -5.41 22.78 -10.39
N PRO A 104 -6.72 23.13 -10.34
CA PRO A 104 -7.18 24.49 -10.12
C PRO A 104 -7.10 24.86 -8.62
N ILE A 105 -5.87 25.02 -8.14
CA ILE A 105 -5.59 25.35 -6.74
C ILE A 105 -5.91 26.81 -6.46
N THR A 106 -6.76 27.05 -5.46
CA THR A 106 -7.16 28.40 -5.02
C THR A 106 -6.36 28.86 -3.81
N GLU A 107 -6.38 30.17 -3.59
CA GLU A 107 -5.84 30.81 -2.38
C GLU A 107 -6.46 30.26 -1.08
N LEU A 108 -7.75 29.87 -1.12
CA LEU A 108 -8.43 29.23 0.00
C LEU A 108 -7.83 27.85 0.32
N GLN A 109 -7.59 27.03 -0.72
CA GLN A 109 -6.99 25.70 -0.55
C GLN A 109 -5.64 25.82 0.15
N VAL A 110 -4.73 26.66 -0.36
CA VAL A 110 -3.39 26.85 0.21
C VAL A 110 -3.42 27.34 1.66
N ARG A 111 -4.37 28.22 2.02
CA ARG A 111 -4.54 28.66 3.41
C ARG A 111 -5.09 27.55 4.31
N ALA A 112 -6.07 26.79 3.83
CA ALA A 112 -6.65 25.67 4.57
C ALA A 112 -5.65 24.51 4.81
N GLU A 113 -4.64 24.33 3.94
CA GLU A 113 -3.57 23.33 4.19
C GLU A 113 -2.63 23.73 5.34
N LYS A 114 -2.62 25.01 5.71
CA LYS A 114 -1.80 25.55 6.81
C LYS A 114 -2.48 25.46 8.16
N THR A 115 -3.81 25.27 8.20
CA THR A 115 -4.54 25.03 9.46
C THR A 115 -4.37 23.58 9.91
N ARG A 116 -4.76 23.27 11.14
CA ARG A 116 -4.60 21.95 11.76
C ARG A 116 -5.90 21.51 12.40
N PHE A 117 -6.08 20.19 12.48
CA PHE A 117 -7.15 19.64 13.29
C PHE A 117 -6.86 19.90 14.75
N ARG A 118 -7.90 20.28 15.49
CA ARG A 118 -7.85 20.43 16.94
C ARG A 118 -7.74 19.06 17.62
N ASP A 119 -8.48 18.08 17.12
CA ASP A 119 -8.34 16.68 17.51
C ASP A 119 -7.32 15.99 16.61
N ALA A 120 -6.30 15.36 17.19
CA ALA A 120 -5.28 14.66 16.44
C ALA A 120 -5.85 13.52 15.57
N SER A 121 -7.00 12.94 15.89
CA SER A 121 -7.70 11.94 15.07
C SER A 121 -8.32 12.52 13.79
N GLY A 122 -8.37 13.84 13.63
CA GLY A 122 -9.08 14.52 12.54
C GLY A 122 -10.60 14.60 12.73
N ALA A 123 -11.11 14.14 13.89
CA ALA A 123 -12.52 14.25 14.23
C ALA A 123 -12.90 15.71 14.51
N ARG A 124 -13.94 16.20 13.84
CA ARG A 124 -14.47 17.55 14.07
C ARG A 124 -15.07 17.68 15.46
N THR A 125 -14.69 18.73 16.17
CA THR A 125 -15.24 19.01 17.51
C THR A 125 -16.68 19.52 17.42
N PRO A 126 -17.53 19.27 18.43
CA PRO A 126 -18.87 19.85 18.51
C PRO A 126 -18.86 21.29 19.05
N SER A 127 -17.74 21.76 19.60
CA SER A 127 -17.59 23.10 20.15
C SER A 127 -16.47 23.86 19.43
N ASN A 128 -16.77 25.09 19.06
CA ASN A 128 -15.84 26.06 18.51
C ASN A 128 -16.10 27.42 19.21
N PRO A 129 -15.06 28.12 19.70
CA PRO A 129 -15.23 29.41 20.39
C PRO A 129 -16.00 30.47 19.57
N ALA A 130 -15.91 30.41 18.24
CA ALA A 130 -16.58 31.36 17.35
C ALA A 130 -18.11 31.15 17.27
N GLN A 131 -18.64 30.02 17.76
CA GLN A 131 -20.09 29.77 17.80
C GLN A 131 -20.85 30.83 18.60
N ALA A 132 -20.26 31.36 19.69
CA ALA A 132 -20.92 32.32 20.56
C ALA A 132 -21.13 33.70 19.92
N GLN A 133 -20.43 33.98 18.81
CA GLN A 133 -20.47 35.27 18.12
C GLN A 133 -21.31 35.22 16.84
N ALA A 134 -21.83 34.03 16.47
CA ALA A 134 -22.54 33.79 15.24
C ALA A 134 -24.06 33.79 15.44
N ASP A 135 -24.81 34.40 14.51
CA ASP A 135 -26.24 34.09 14.40
C ASP A 135 -26.47 32.68 13.85
N PHE A 136 -25.55 32.24 12.98
CA PHE A 136 -25.57 30.92 12.37
C PHE A 136 -24.15 30.38 12.23
N PHE A 137 -23.95 29.14 12.68
CA PHE A 137 -22.66 28.45 12.62
C PHE A 137 -22.80 27.17 11.80
N CYS A 138 -21.86 26.94 10.88
CA CYS A 138 -21.74 25.64 10.21
C CYS A 138 -20.31 25.26 9.89
N GLN A 139 -20.12 23.96 9.71
CA GLN A 139 -18.89 23.30 9.35
C GLN A 139 -18.89 23.06 7.84
N VAL A 140 -17.90 23.61 7.15
CA VAL A 140 -17.79 23.57 5.69
C VAL A 140 -16.53 22.84 5.24
N GLU A 141 -16.58 22.25 4.06
CA GLU A 141 -15.39 21.78 3.34
C GLU A 141 -14.93 22.83 2.34
N VAL A 142 -13.63 22.85 2.03
CA VAL A 142 -13.08 23.71 0.97
C VAL A 142 -13.79 23.44 -0.36
N SER A 143 -14.16 22.18 -0.64
CA SER A 143 -14.87 21.75 -1.84
C SER A 143 -16.31 22.29 -1.97
N GLU A 144 -16.86 22.89 -0.93
CA GLU A 144 -18.17 23.57 -0.96
C GLU A 144 -18.06 25.08 -1.22
N LEU A 145 -16.85 25.64 -1.14
CA LEU A 145 -16.56 27.07 -1.31
C LEU A 145 -15.85 27.38 -2.64
N VAL A 146 -15.51 26.37 -3.44
CA VAL A 146 -14.82 26.52 -4.72
C VAL A 146 -15.55 25.78 -5.84
N THR A 147 -15.38 26.27 -7.06
CA THR A 147 -16.05 25.79 -8.28
C THR A 147 -15.56 24.41 -8.70
N HIS A 148 -14.24 24.22 -8.78
CA HIS A 148 -13.63 22.95 -9.19
C HIS A 148 -13.20 22.14 -7.97
N ARG A 149 -13.79 20.95 -7.81
CA ARG A 149 -13.65 20.16 -6.58
C ARG A 149 -13.29 18.69 -6.78
N ALA A 150 -13.16 18.23 -8.02
CA ALA A 150 -12.88 16.82 -8.29
C ALA A 150 -11.51 16.37 -7.74
N HIS A 151 -10.59 17.30 -7.52
CA HIS A 151 -9.28 17.05 -6.92
C HIS A 151 -9.24 17.24 -5.41
N LEU A 152 -10.36 17.56 -4.76
CA LEU A 152 -10.50 17.85 -3.33
C LEU A 152 -11.10 16.65 -2.58
N PRO A 153 -10.91 16.55 -1.25
CA PRO A 153 -11.43 15.43 -0.49
C PRO A 153 -12.97 15.37 -0.54
N PRO A 154 -13.55 14.15 -0.41
CA PRO A 154 -14.98 14.00 -0.25
C PRO A 154 -15.45 14.59 1.09
N LEU A 155 -16.77 14.81 1.22
CA LEU A 155 -17.37 15.35 2.44
C LEU A 155 -17.11 14.41 3.63
N ALA A 156 -16.45 14.93 4.67
CA ALA A 156 -16.29 14.24 5.93
C ALA A 156 -17.54 14.36 6.82
N PRO A 157 -17.76 13.44 7.78
CA PRO A 157 -18.79 13.61 8.81
C PRO A 157 -18.64 14.94 9.55
N ARG A 158 -19.76 15.60 9.83
CA ARG A 158 -19.80 16.90 10.52
C ARG A 158 -21.03 17.03 11.40
N ASN A 159 -20.89 17.83 12.46
CA ASN A 159 -21.93 18.06 13.46
C ASN A 159 -22.91 19.17 13.03
N PHE A 160 -22.39 20.20 12.34
CA PHE A 160 -23.17 21.39 11.96
C PHE A 160 -23.17 21.57 10.44
N PRO A 161 -23.96 20.81 9.66
CA PRO A 161 -24.00 20.96 8.22
C PRO A 161 -24.63 22.31 7.78
N PRO A 162 -24.17 22.92 6.67
CA PRO A 162 -24.81 24.09 6.08
C PRO A 162 -26.28 23.80 5.72
N PRO A 163 -27.18 24.79 5.86
CA PRO A 163 -28.60 24.61 5.66
C PRO A 163 -28.91 24.56 4.17
N ARG A 164 -28.88 23.35 3.59
CA ARG A 164 -29.06 23.13 2.14
C ARG A 164 -30.36 23.69 1.57
N HIS A 165 -31.40 23.85 2.39
CA HIS A 165 -32.66 24.45 1.95
C HIS A 165 -32.53 25.94 1.59
N VAL A 166 -31.53 26.66 2.10
CA VAL A 166 -31.32 28.08 1.76
C VAL A 166 -30.96 28.25 0.28
N HIS A 167 -30.24 27.29 -0.30
CA HIS A 167 -29.98 27.26 -1.75
C HIS A 167 -31.27 27.18 -2.57
N SER A 168 -32.31 26.52 -2.07
CA SER A 168 -33.60 26.44 -2.76
C SER A 168 -34.36 27.77 -2.80
N LEU A 169 -33.97 28.73 -1.95
CA LEU A 169 -34.53 30.08 -1.92
C LEU A 169 -33.91 31.00 -2.99
N MET A 170 -32.81 30.61 -3.63
CA MET A 170 -32.22 31.38 -4.73
C MET A 170 -33.15 31.40 -5.94
N ARG A 171 -33.27 32.55 -6.60
CA ARG A 171 -34.07 32.68 -7.82
C ARG A 171 -33.48 31.80 -8.92
N ARG A 172 -34.30 30.92 -9.51
CA ARG A 172 -33.93 30.17 -10.72
C ARG A 172 -34.32 30.98 -11.96
N PRO A 173 -33.43 31.14 -12.96
CA PRO A 173 -33.79 31.80 -14.22
C PRO A 173 -34.99 31.09 -14.87
N SER A 174 -36.10 31.81 -15.06
CA SER A 174 -37.41 31.20 -15.38
C SER A 174 -37.51 30.63 -16.80
N GLU A 175 -36.81 31.20 -17.78
CA GLU A 175 -36.92 30.76 -19.19
C GLU A 175 -35.92 29.65 -19.52
N THR A 176 -34.65 29.79 -19.11
CA THR A 176 -33.60 28.79 -19.33
C THR A 176 -33.83 27.51 -18.54
N ALA A 177 -34.32 27.60 -17.30
CA ALA A 177 -34.65 26.41 -16.50
C ALA A 177 -35.86 25.65 -17.06
N ALA A 178 -36.85 26.35 -17.62
CA ALA A 178 -38.02 25.74 -18.25
C ALA A 178 -37.67 25.07 -19.59
N MET A 179 -36.87 25.72 -20.43
CA MET A 179 -36.39 25.12 -21.69
C MET A 179 -35.46 23.93 -21.44
N ALA A 180 -34.56 24.02 -20.45
CA ALA A 180 -33.68 22.92 -20.07
C ALA A 180 -34.44 21.73 -19.45
N ALA A 181 -35.44 21.97 -18.60
CA ALA A 181 -36.30 20.91 -18.04
C ALA A 181 -37.10 20.17 -19.12
N LEU A 182 -37.33 20.80 -20.28
CA LEU A 182 -37.96 20.21 -21.46
C LEU A 182 -36.95 19.67 -22.49
N GLY A 183 -35.64 19.74 -22.22
CA GLY A 183 -34.58 19.25 -23.11
C GLY A 183 -34.22 20.16 -24.29
N PHE A 184 -34.70 21.41 -24.31
CA PHE A 184 -34.55 22.38 -25.41
C PHE A 184 -33.53 23.49 -25.14
N GLY A 185 -32.70 23.38 -24.10
CA GLY A 185 -31.69 24.38 -23.79
C GLY A 185 -30.62 23.85 -22.83
N PRO A 186 -29.47 24.53 -22.71
CA PRO A 186 -28.43 24.15 -21.76
C PRO A 186 -28.99 24.22 -20.32
N THR A 187 -28.70 23.20 -19.52
CA THR A 187 -29.03 23.19 -18.09
C THR A 187 -28.47 24.44 -17.45
N PRO A 188 -29.26 25.26 -16.71
CA PRO A 188 -28.73 26.41 -16.01
C PRO A 188 -27.57 25.96 -15.11
N PRO A 189 -26.47 26.73 -15.02
CA PRO A 189 -25.37 26.38 -14.14
C PRO A 189 -25.91 26.21 -12.72
N GLU A 190 -25.57 25.08 -12.10
CA GLU A 190 -25.91 24.83 -10.70
C GLU A 190 -25.27 25.94 -9.86
N VAL A 191 -26.06 26.63 -9.03
CA VAL A 191 -25.52 27.68 -8.16
C VAL A 191 -24.59 27.00 -7.14
N ARG A 192 -23.28 27.16 -7.33
CA ARG A 192 -22.23 26.59 -6.46
C ARG A 192 -21.88 27.59 -5.35
N GLY A 193 -21.45 27.07 -4.20
CA GLY A 193 -21.06 27.86 -3.03
C GLY A 193 -21.88 27.54 -1.77
N ILE A 194 -21.67 28.34 -0.73
CA ILE A 194 -22.46 28.26 0.52
C ILE A 194 -23.51 29.38 0.53
N ALA A 195 -24.78 29.00 0.64
CA ALA A 195 -25.89 29.94 0.73
C ALA A 195 -26.08 30.42 2.17
N LEU A 196 -26.15 31.74 2.34
CA LEU A 196 -26.27 32.45 3.61
C LEU A 196 -27.63 33.13 3.72
N LEU A 197 -28.22 33.07 4.92
CA LEU A 197 -29.44 33.79 5.26
C LEU A 197 -29.19 35.31 5.31
N PRO A 198 -30.12 36.14 4.80
CA PRO A 198 -29.99 37.59 4.83
C PRO A 198 -29.99 38.17 6.25
N ASN A 199 -29.33 39.33 6.44
CA ASN A 199 -29.36 40.10 7.69
C ASN A 199 -28.84 39.34 8.92
N LYS A 200 -27.96 38.37 8.70
CA LYS A 200 -27.33 37.56 9.73
C LYS A 200 -25.80 37.61 9.61
N HIS A 201 -25.13 37.33 10.71
CA HIS A 201 -23.71 37.04 10.77
C HIS A 201 -23.48 35.52 10.81
N HIS A 202 -22.81 34.99 9.79
CA HIS A 202 -22.52 33.56 9.67
C HIS A 202 -21.07 33.27 10.02
N VAL A 203 -20.81 32.22 10.79
CA VAL A 203 -19.46 31.69 11.00
C VAL A 203 -19.34 30.34 10.32
N LEU A 204 -18.35 30.23 9.43
CA LEU A 204 -18.07 29.03 8.65
C LEU A 204 -16.75 28.44 9.13
N GLU A 205 -16.81 27.34 9.87
CA GLU A 205 -15.64 26.57 10.27
C GLU A 205 -15.15 25.72 9.09
N VAL A 206 -14.02 26.12 8.52
CA VAL A 206 -13.40 25.45 7.37
C VAL A 206 -12.58 24.27 7.87
N ARG A 207 -12.85 23.07 7.34
CA ARG A 207 -12.01 21.90 7.67
C ARG A 207 -10.56 22.17 7.28
N PRO A 208 -9.58 21.81 8.14
CA PRO A 208 -8.20 21.71 7.72
C PRO A 208 -8.07 20.83 6.46
N LEU A 209 -7.40 21.36 5.44
CA LEU A 209 -7.19 20.65 4.17
C LEU A 209 -5.95 19.76 4.29
N ARG A 210 -6.11 18.67 5.04
CA ARG A 210 -5.05 17.72 5.41
C ARG A 210 -5.45 16.30 5.01
N SER A 211 -4.47 15.43 4.86
CA SER A 211 -4.67 14.01 4.54
C SER A 211 -3.66 13.16 5.31
N LEU A 212 -4.02 11.91 5.58
CA LEU A 212 -3.06 10.92 6.05
C LEU A 212 -2.31 10.31 4.86
N SER A 213 -1.01 10.11 4.99
CA SER A 213 -0.20 9.40 3.99
C SER A 213 0.59 8.27 4.67
N PRO A 214 0.59 7.04 4.13
CA PRO A 214 1.46 5.98 4.62
C PRO A 214 2.92 6.45 4.60
N LEU A 215 3.59 6.28 5.74
CA LEU A 215 4.97 6.70 5.92
C LEU A 215 5.92 5.69 5.27
N LEU A 216 6.54 6.07 4.15
CA LEU A 216 7.46 5.24 3.38
C LEU A 216 8.83 5.92 3.29
N SER A 217 9.90 5.16 3.50
CA SER A 217 11.26 5.62 3.29
C SER A 217 11.64 5.49 1.81
N THR A 218 12.27 6.51 1.24
CA THR A 218 12.84 6.50 -0.11
C THR A 218 14.31 6.04 -0.16
N ASP A 219 14.86 5.63 0.99
CA ASP A 219 16.23 5.12 1.11
C ASP A 219 16.41 3.75 0.43
N GLU A 220 17.60 3.50 -0.09
CA GLU A 220 17.97 2.22 -0.72
C GLU A 220 18.28 1.14 0.30
N GLU A 221 18.79 1.54 1.47
CA GLU A 221 19.05 0.61 2.54
C GLU A 221 17.76 0.10 3.18
N PHE A 222 17.86 -1.12 3.71
CA PHE A 222 16.73 -1.77 4.33
C PHE A 222 16.34 -1.07 5.63
N CYS A 223 15.05 -0.78 5.78
CA CYS A 223 14.46 -0.45 7.08
C CYS A 223 13.22 -1.29 7.41
N SER A 224 12.99 -1.54 8.70
CA SER A 224 11.85 -2.31 9.20
C SER A 224 10.50 -1.63 8.91
N LEU A 225 10.47 -0.30 8.85
CA LEU A 225 9.29 0.49 8.48
C LEU A 225 8.80 0.09 7.08
N ASN A 226 9.67 0.15 6.07
CA ASN A 226 9.30 -0.24 4.70
C ASN A 226 8.94 -1.71 4.61
N LEU A 227 9.63 -2.60 5.35
CA LEU A 227 9.28 -4.02 5.40
C LEU A 227 7.80 -4.22 5.78
N TYR A 228 7.32 -3.50 6.80
CA TYR A 228 5.93 -3.58 7.25
C TYR A 228 4.95 -2.85 6.32
N GLN A 229 5.23 -1.59 6.00
CA GLN A 229 4.31 -0.74 5.22
C GLN A 229 4.09 -1.30 3.82
N LEU A 230 5.14 -1.78 3.14
CA LEU A 230 5.03 -2.34 1.79
C LEU A 230 4.40 -3.74 1.78
N ALA A 231 4.33 -4.44 2.91
CA ALA A 231 3.56 -5.67 3.05
C ALA A 231 2.06 -5.37 3.02
N LEU A 232 1.64 -4.29 3.71
CA LEU A 232 0.26 -3.80 3.66
C LEU A 232 -0.11 -3.36 2.24
N MET A 233 0.74 -2.56 1.59
CA MET A 233 0.51 -2.09 0.21
C MET A 233 0.48 -3.25 -0.80
N SER A 234 1.38 -4.23 -0.66
CA SER A 234 1.35 -5.43 -1.50
C SER A 234 0.06 -6.23 -1.30
N THR A 235 -0.52 -6.25 -0.10
CA THR A 235 -1.79 -6.94 0.17
C THR A 235 -2.98 -6.17 -0.41
N LEU A 236 -2.96 -4.84 -0.33
CA LEU A 236 -4.00 -3.98 -0.91
C LEU A 236 -4.18 -4.19 -2.43
N SER A 237 -3.13 -4.65 -3.13
CA SER A 237 -3.21 -5.00 -4.57
C SER A 237 -4.16 -6.17 -4.88
N TYR A 238 -4.59 -6.93 -3.86
CA TYR A 238 -5.62 -7.97 -4.00
C TYR A 238 -7.06 -7.41 -3.91
N CYS A 239 -7.22 -6.16 -3.50
CA CYS A 239 -8.52 -5.49 -3.45
C CYS A 239 -8.83 -4.85 -4.81
N PRO A 240 -10.13 -4.78 -5.19
CA PRO A 240 -10.53 -4.04 -6.38
C PRO A 240 -10.19 -2.54 -6.21
N PHE A 241 -10.25 -1.79 -7.32
CA PHE A 241 -10.13 -0.33 -7.24
C PHE A 241 -11.33 0.34 -6.56
N GLY A 242 -12.54 -0.17 -6.74
CA GLY A 242 -13.73 0.29 -6.01
C GLY A 242 -14.31 1.64 -6.43
N GLN A 243 -14.13 2.05 -7.69
CA GLN A 243 -14.76 3.25 -8.27
C GLN A 243 -16.26 3.03 -8.52
N ASP A 244 -17.07 4.05 -8.25
CA ASP A 244 -18.49 4.13 -8.61
C ASP A 244 -18.80 5.48 -9.31
N PRO A 245 -19.41 5.48 -10.50
CA PRO A 245 -19.75 4.32 -11.32
C PRO A 245 -18.49 3.65 -11.93
N ASN A 246 -18.61 2.36 -12.22
CA ASN A 246 -17.56 1.53 -12.82
C ASN A 246 -17.83 1.18 -14.30
N SER A 247 -18.54 2.05 -15.02
CA SER A 247 -18.81 1.89 -16.45
C SER A 247 -17.68 2.46 -17.32
N GLN A 248 -17.56 1.99 -18.56
CA GLN A 248 -16.71 2.60 -19.58
C GLN A 248 -17.55 2.79 -20.87
N PRO A 249 -17.80 4.02 -21.32
CA PRO A 249 -17.46 5.28 -20.65
C PRO A 249 -18.23 5.51 -19.33
N VAL A 250 -17.69 6.34 -18.46
CA VAL A 250 -18.34 6.94 -17.30
C VAL A 250 -19.18 8.12 -17.79
N GLU A 251 -20.50 7.98 -17.72
CA GLU A 251 -21.47 9.01 -18.16
C GLU A 251 -21.75 10.07 -17.09
N SER A 252 -21.46 9.77 -15.82
CA SER A 252 -21.64 10.73 -14.73
C SER A 252 -20.59 11.84 -14.81
N SER A 253 -20.91 13.02 -14.26
CA SER A 253 -19.94 14.12 -14.15
C SER A 253 -18.90 13.91 -13.04
N ARG A 254 -19.02 12.85 -12.24
CA ARG A 254 -18.20 12.57 -11.06
C ARG A 254 -18.08 11.08 -10.80
N VAL A 255 -17.04 10.70 -10.06
CA VAL A 255 -16.84 9.35 -9.49
C VAL A 255 -16.65 9.44 -7.98
N SER A 256 -16.86 8.32 -7.30
CA SER A 256 -16.64 8.14 -5.86
C SER A 256 -16.02 6.78 -5.57
N PHE A 257 -15.58 6.55 -4.33
CA PHE A 257 -14.89 5.32 -3.92
C PHE A 257 -15.51 4.70 -2.64
N PRO A 258 -16.74 4.17 -2.72
CA PRO A 258 -17.52 3.78 -1.53
C PRO A 258 -17.12 2.42 -0.93
N THR A 259 -16.37 1.58 -1.66
CA THR A 259 -16.09 0.20 -1.24
C THR A 259 -14.87 0.14 -0.33
N GLN A 260 -15.00 -0.42 0.87
CA GLN A 260 -13.88 -0.62 1.79
C GLN A 260 -13.72 -2.12 2.16
N PRO A 261 -12.50 -2.68 2.09
CA PRO A 261 -11.28 -2.09 1.55
C PRO A 261 -11.27 -2.09 0.01
N SER A 262 -10.78 -1.00 -0.58
CA SER A 262 -10.44 -0.90 -2.01
C SER A 262 -9.32 0.13 -2.21
N VAL A 263 -8.58 0.03 -3.32
CA VAL A 263 -7.47 0.95 -3.61
C VAL A 263 -7.95 2.39 -3.73
N GLY A 264 -9.02 2.62 -4.50
CA GLY A 264 -9.62 3.94 -4.69
C GLY A 264 -10.18 4.50 -3.40
N ASN A 265 -10.76 3.67 -2.52
CA ASN A 265 -11.21 4.12 -1.21
C ASN A 265 -10.05 4.55 -0.32
N TRP A 266 -8.96 3.78 -0.29
CA TRP A 266 -7.79 4.13 0.53
C TRP A 266 -7.25 5.52 0.19
N PHE A 267 -6.90 5.77 -1.06
CA PHE A 267 -6.20 6.99 -1.46
C PHE A 267 -7.15 8.15 -1.86
N GLY A 268 -8.35 7.85 -2.35
CA GLY A 268 -9.32 8.84 -2.83
C GLY A 268 -10.42 9.22 -1.84
N ASP A 269 -10.64 8.43 -0.79
CA ASP A 269 -11.75 8.64 0.16
C ASP A 269 -11.31 8.61 1.63
N GLY A 270 -10.92 7.46 2.18
CA GLY A 270 -10.61 7.31 3.61
C GLY A 270 -9.44 8.18 4.07
N LEU A 271 -8.24 7.99 3.49
CA LEU A 271 -7.07 8.80 3.87
C LEU A 271 -7.25 10.30 3.54
N ALA A 272 -8.05 10.61 2.53
CA ALA A 272 -8.43 11.97 2.16
C ALA A 272 -9.34 12.63 3.21
N LYS A 273 -10.20 11.85 3.88
CA LYS A 273 -11.01 12.26 5.03
C LYS A 273 -10.28 12.19 6.36
N PHE A 274 -9.01 11.79 6.36
CA PHE A 274 -8.18 11.59 7.54
C PHE A 274 -8.53 10.33 8.35
N ASP A 275 -9.19 9.36 7.72
CA ASP A 275 -9.53 8.08 8.35
C ASP A 275 -8.29 7.19 8.47
N GLU A 276 -8.04 6.66 9.67
CA GLU A 276 -6.94 5.73 9.92
C GLU A 276 -7.32 4.31 9.47
N LEU A 277 -7.09 4.00 8.20
CA LEU A 277 -7.42 2.69 7.63
C LEU A 277 -6.42 1.62 8.10
N TRP A 278 -6.90 0.40 8.36
CA TRP A 278 -6.06 -0.75 8.74
C TRP A 278 -6.37 -2.02 7.96
N GLN A 279 -7.54 -2.08 7.32
CA GLN A 279 -7.97 -3.23 6.52
C GLN A 279 -7.38 -3.13 5.12
N VAL A 280 -6.56 -4.13 4.76
CA VAL A 280 -5.99 -4.29 3.42
C VAL A 280 -6.51 -5.55 2.70
N ASP A 281 -7.39 -6.32 3.35
CA ASP A 281 -8.09 -7.46 2.79
C ASP A 281 -9.47 -7.60 3.49
N ALA A 282 -10.54 -7.79 2.72
CA ALA A 282 -11.90 -7.96 3.27
C ALA A 282 -12.06 -9.24 4.11
N LYS A 283 -11.23 -10.26 3.85
CA LYS A 283 -11.15 -11.54 4.56
C LYS A 283 -10.18 -11.49 5.74
N GLN A 284 -9.67 -10.32 6.13
CA GLN A 284 -8.88 -10.12 7.35
C GLN A 284 -9.73 -10.42 8.59
N ALA A 285 -9.95 -11.71 8.85
CA ALA A 285 -10.67 -12.27 9.97
C ALA A 285 -9.67 -12.61 11.08
N GLY A 286 -10.01 -12.26 12.32
CA GLY A 286 -9.20 -12.58 13.50
C GLY A 286 -8.98 -11.44 14.50
N GLY A 287 -9.64 -10.29 14.33
CA GLY A 287 -9.61 -9.20 15.32
C GLY A 287 -8.27 -8.45 15.46
N LYS A 288 -7.26 -8.77 14.64
CA LYS A 288 -5.96 -8.07 14.60
C LYS A 288 -6.00 -6.90 13.61
N THR A 289 -5.77 -5.69 14.11
CA THR A 289 -5.86 -4.43 13.36
C THR A 289 -4.48 -3.88 13.03
N TYR A 290 -3.89 -4.32 11.93
CA TYR A 290 -2.57 -3.89 11.48
C TYR A 290 -2.62 -2.49 10.85
N TYR A 291 -2.59 -1.45 11.69
CA TYR A 291 -2.53 -0.05 11.23
C TYR A 291 -1.17 0.28 10.60
N PRO A 292 -1.13 0.92 9.41
CA PRO A 292 0.07 1.60 8.92
C PRO A 292 0.54 2.70 9.87
N LEU A 293 1.82 3.07 9.76
CA LEU A 293 2.27 4.36 10.28
C LEU A 293 1.86 5.46 9.28
N TYR A 294 1.15 6.48 9.75
CA TYR A 294 0.66 7.57 8.92
C TYR A 294 1.30 8.89 9.30
N ALA A 295 1.75 9.64 8.30
CA ALA A 295 2.07 11.06 8.46
C ALA A 295 0.84 11.92 8.15
N ASP A 296 0.68 12.99 8.92
CA ASP A 296 -0.26 14.06 8.64
C ASP A 296 0.36 15.06 7.65
N VAL A 297 -0.13 15.07 6.41
CA VAL A 297 0.41 15.86 5.32
C VAL A 297 -0.58 16.90 4.81
N ALA A 298 -0.06 17.97 4.20
CA ALA A 298 -0.89 18.88 3.42
C ALA A 298 -1.56 18.08 2.30
N TYR A 299 -2.82 18.38 1.97
CA TYR A 299 -3.58 17.57 1.00
C TYR A 299 -2.89 17.49 -0.38
N SER A 300 -2.18 18.54 -0.78
CA SER A 300 -1.33 18.63 -1.97
C SER A 300 -0.12 17.67 -2.00
N LYS A 301 0.24 17.05 -0.86
CA LYS A 301 1.36 16.10 -0.70
C LYS A 301 0.93 14.64 -0.50
N ARG A 302 -0.38 14.35 -0.56
CA ARG A 302 -0.92 13.00 -0.42
C ARG A 302 -0.48 12.09 -1.57
N LEU A 303 -0.59 10.78 -1.37
CA LEU A 303 -0.63 9.82 -2.49
C LEU A 303 -1.93 10.05 -3.27
N GLU A 304 -1.80 10.53 -4.50
CA GLU A 304 -2.90 11.08 -5.29
C GLU A 304 -3.69 9.98 -6.03
N ILE A 305 -5.01 10.16 -6.06
CA ILE A 305 -5.89 9.65 -7.10
C ILE A 305 -6.26 10.83 -8.01
N VAL A 306 -6.03 10.68 -9.31
CA VAL A 306 -6.30 11.71 -10.32
C VAL A 306 -7.76 12.16 -10.27
N PRO A 307 -8.03 13.46 -10.47
CA PRO A 307 -9.40 13.95 -10.49
C PRO A 307 -10.16 13.43 -11.72
N PHE A 308 -11.48 13.34 -11.60
CA PHE A 308 -12.39 13.08 -12.71
C PHE A 308 -13.42 14.20 -12.80
N ASP A 309 -13.31 15.00 -13.86
CA ASP A 309 -14.18 16.15 -14.10
C ASP A 309 -14.27 16.40 -15.61
N PRO A 310 -15.30 15.88 -16.29
CA PRO A 310 -15.48 16.09 -17.73
C PRO A 310 -15.63 17.55 -18.15
N GLU A 311 -16.00 18.46 -17.22
CA GLU A 311 -16.08 19.90 -17.48
C GLU A 311 -14.69 20.54 -17.48
N LEU A 312 -13.81 20.11 -16.58
CA LEU A 312 -12.45 20.65 -16.43
C LEU A 312 -11.43 19.97 -17.35
N TYR A 313 -11.60 18.68 -17.65
CA TYR A 313 -10.70 17.87 -18.48
C TYR A 313 -11.45 17.20 -19.64
N PRO A 314 -12.19 17.94 -20.48
CA PRO A 314 -13.01 17.37 -21.55
C PRO A 314 -12.21 16.52 -22.55
N GLU A 315 -10.93 16.83 -22.74
CA GLU A 315 -10.02 16.13 -23.66
C GLU A 315 -9.71 14.69 -23.25
N VAL A 316 -9.88 14.33 -21.98
CA VAL A 316 -9.60 12.99 -21.45
C VAL A 316 -10.78 12.38 -20.69
N ASN A 317 -11.65 13.18 -20.07
CA ASN A 317 -12.77 12.71 -19.27
C ASN A 317 -14.12 12.77 -20.01
N SER A 318 -14.22 13.29 -21.24
CA SER A 318 -15.50 13.31 -21.96
C SER A 318 -16.02 11.88 -22.26
N PRO A 319 -17.30 11.57 -21.99
CA PRO A 319 -17.92 10.30 -22.39
C PRO A 319 -17.85 10.03 -23.90
N ASP A 320 -17.79 11.08 -24.72
CA ASP A 320 -17.70 10.99 -26.19
C ASP A 320 -16.43 10.26 -26.67
N LEU A 321 -15.42 10.15 -25.80
CA LEU A 321 -14.19 9.40 -26.07
C LEU A 321 -14.41 7.87 -26.01
N GLY A 322 -15.55 7.40 -25.50
CA GLY A 322 -15.90 5.99 -25.43
C GLY A 322 -14.85 5.16 -24.69
N ALA A 323 -14.23 4.20 -25.39
CA ALA A 323 -13.20 3.32 -24.82
C ALA A 323 -11.87 4.04 -24.51
N ALA A 324 -11.65 5.24 -25.05
CA ALA A 324 -10.47 6.05 -24.82
C ALA A 324 -10.61 7.00 -23.61
N GLN A 325 -11.82 7.17 -23.06
CA GLN A 325 -12.04 8.03 -21.90
C GLN A 325 -11.18 7.57 -20.71
N GLU A 326 -10.39 8.49 -20.18
CA GLU A 326 -9.61 8.29 -18.96
C GLU A 326 -10.48 8.54 -17.73
N HIS A 327 -10.28 7.71 -16.71
CA HIS A 327 -10.88 7.87 -15.39
C HIS A 327 -9.96 7.24 -14.34
N PRO A 328 -10.16 7.51 -13.04
CA PRO A 328 -9.22 7.10 -12.00
C PRO A 328 -8.90 5.61 -12.00
N ALA A 329 -9.91 4.73 -12.10
CA ALA A 329 -9.67 3.29 -12.13
C ALA A 329 -8.82 2.86 -13.33
N ARG A 330 -9.01 3.48 -14.50
CA ARG A 330 -8.25 3.16 -15.71
C ARG A 330 -6.78 3.55 -15.60
N LEU A 331 -6.49 4.67 -14.93
CA LEU A 331 -5.12 5.19 -14.78
C LEU A 331 -4.38 4.54 -13.61
N HIS A 332 -5.07 4.29 -12.50
CA HIS A 332 -4.45 3.82 -11.26
C HIS A 332 -4.53 2.32 -11.03
N TYR A 333 -5.30 1.58 -11.83
CA TYR A 333 -5.53 0.17 -11.60
C TYR A 333 -5.49 -0.64 -12.90
N LEU A 334 -4.70 -1.71 -12.87
CA LEU A 334 -4.70 -2.75 -13.87
C LEU A 334 -5.48 -3.95 -13.34
N ASP A 335 -6.40 -4.44 -14.15
CA ASP A 335 -7.07 -5.71 -13.93
C ASP A 335 -7.36 -6.37 -15.28
N ASP A 336 -6.61 -7.41 -15.63
CA ASP A 336 -6.85 -8.23 -16.81
C ASP A 336 -7.35 -9.65 -16.48
N THR A 337 -7.73 -9.89 -15.22
CA THR A 337 -8.29 -11.16 -14.74
C THR A 337 -9.52 -11.55 -15.56
N GLY A 338 -9.52 -12.80 -16.05
CA GLY A 338 -10.64 -13.37 -16.82
C GLY A 338 -10.85 -12.75 -18.20
N LYS A 339 -10.00 -11.82 -18.66
CA LYS A 339 -10.07 -11.26 -20.02
C LYS A 339 -9.51 -12.26 -21.02
N LYS A 340 -10.13 -12.36 -22.20
CA LYS A 340 -9.67 -13.25 -23.28
C LYS A 340 -8.28 -12.81 -23.76
N GLY A 341 -7.26 -13.63 -23.52
CA GLY A 341 -5.86 -13.31 -23.82
C GLY A 341 -5.16 -12.46 -22.76
N GLY A 342 -5.82 -12.21 -21.61
CA GLY A 342 -5.21 -11.57 -20.45
C GLY A 342 -4.23 -12.50 -19.71
N THR A 343 -3.40 -11.89 -18.87
CA THR A 343 -2.34 -12.56 -18.10
C THR A 343 -2.73 -12.89 -16.66
N ASP A 344 -3.96 -12.54 -16.24
CA ASP A 344 -4.44 -12.62 -14.85
C ASP A 344 -3.59 -11.77 -13.89
N SER A 345 -3.10 -10.64 -14.39
CA SER A 345 -2.35 -9.61 -13.69
C SER A 345 -3.28 -8.56 -13.12
N GLN A 346 -2.98 -8.16 -11.89
CA GLN A 346 -3.52 -6.95 -11.30
C GLN A 346 -2.41 -6.14 -10.66
N ALA A 347 -2.54 -4.82 -10.72
CA ALA A 347 -1.61 -3.91 -10.10
C ALA A 347 -2.31 -2.58 -9.81
N PHE A 348 -1.80 -1.84 -8.83
CA PHE A 348 -2.17 -0.44 -8.68
C PHE A 348 -0.95 0.46 -8.62
N VAL A 349 -1.14 1.70 -9.05
CA VAL A 349 -0.13 2.74 -8.98
C VAL A 349 -0.71 4.02 -8.38
N THR A 350 0.06 4.70 -7.55
CA THR A 350 -0.24 6.04 -7.03
C THR A 350 1.07 6.80 -6.81
N HIS A 351 1.03 8.12 -6.70
CA HIS A 351 2.23 8.93 -6.51
C HIS A 351 1.98 10.12 -5.61
N ASN A 352 3.06 10.66 -5.06
CA ASN A 352 3.13 12.01 -4.54
C ASN A 352 4.34 12.72 -5.16
N ASP A 353 4.84 13.77 -4.49
CA ASP A 353 5.99 14.52 -4.95
C ASP A 353 7.35 13.88 -4.68
N GLU A 354 7.40 12.84 -3.84
CA GLU A 354 8.63 12.15 -3.44
C GLU A 354 8.77 10.76 -4.06
N LEU A 355 7.66 10.04 -4.21
CA LEU A 355 7.64 8.65 -4.68
C LEU A 355 6.47 8.33 -5.62
N VAL A 356 6.67 7.33 -6.47
CA VAL A 356 5.61 6.58 -7.17
C VAL A 356 5.59 5.18 -6.57
N LEU A 357 4.44 4.77 -6.04
CA LEU A 357 4.21 3.44 -5.48
C LEU A 357 3.53 2.56 -6.52
N LEU A 358 4.17 1.46 -6.92
CA LEU A 358 3.58 0.39 -7.72
C LEU A 358 3.46 -0.87 -6.86
N ALA A 359 2.25 -1.41 -6.71
CA ALA A 359 2.02 -2.68 -6.05
C ALA A 359 1.42 -3.69 -7.02
N VAL A 360 2.08 -4.84 -7.18
CA VAL A 360 1.69 -5.90 -8.11
C VAL A 360 1.13 -7.09 -7.33
N ARG A 361 -0.07 -7.51 -7.73
CA ARG A 361 -0.78 -8.63 -7.12
C ARG A 361 -0.20 -9.97 -7.57
N GLY A 362 -0.24 -10.96 -6.69
CA GLY A 362 -0.10 -12.37 -7.07
C GLY A 362 -1.41 -13.03 -7.48
N THR A 363 -1.34 -14.12 -8.26
CA THR A 363 -2.52 -14.87 -8.74
C THR A 363 -3.39 -15.40 -7.60
N ALA A 364 -4.72 -15.34 -7.73
CA ALA A 364 -5.69 -15.85 -6.74
C ALA A 364 -5.61 -17.38 -6.54
N SER A 365 -5.28 -18.09 -7.61
CA SER A 365 -5.14 -19.54 -7.65
C SER A 365 -3.77 -19.90 -8.20
N TRP A 366 -2.80 -19.98 -7.29
CA TRP A 366 -1.45 -20.45 -7.63
C TRP A 366 -1.45 -21.88 -8.19
N ALA A 367 -2.48 -22.68 -7.90
CA ALA A 367 -2.65 -24.03 -8.46
C ALA A 367 -3.03 -24.01 -9.95
N ASP A 368 -3.87 -23.06 -10.39
CA ASP A 368 -4.20 -22.89 -11.81
C ASP A 368 -3.04 -22.24 -12.56
N ALA A 369 -2.38 -21.24 -11.94
CA ALA A 369 -1.17 -20.64 -12.47
C ALA A 369 -0.11 -21.71 -12.75
N LEU A 370 0.23 -22.58 -11.78
CA LEU A 370 1.27 -23.60 -12.00
C LEU A 370 0.86 -24.74 -12.95
N ARG A 371 -0.43 -24.97 -13.16
CA ARG A 371 -0.94 -25.95 -14.16
C ARG A 371 -0.92 -25.38 -15.57
N ASP A 372 -1.15 -24.09 -15.72
CA ASP A 372 -1.11 -23.37 -17.00
C ASP A 372 0.28 -22.77 -17.31
N MET A 373 1.19 -22.71 -16.32
CA MET A 373 2.52 -22.11 -16.44
C MET A 373 3.43 -22.89 -17.39
N ASP A 374 3.71 -22.26 -18.52
CA ASP A 374 4.90 -22.52 -19.31
C ASP A 374 6.14 -22.02 -18.54
N ALA A 375 6.76 -22.90 -17.75
CA ALA A 375 8.00 -22.62 -17.01
C ALA A 375 9.25 -22.49 -17.91
N ALA A 376 9.06 -22.43 -19.22
CA ALA A 376 10.11 -22.18 -20.18
C ALA A 376 10.84 -20.88 -19.87
N GLN A 377 12.18 -20.96 -19.92
CA GLN A 377 13.05 -19.80 -19.90
C GLN A 377 13.06 -19.18 -21.30
N VAL A 378 12.61 -17.94 -21.42
CA VAL A 378 12.69 -17.12 -22.64
C VAL A 378 13.73 -16.03 -22.48
N SER A 379 14.31 -15.56 -23.58
CA SER A 379 15.26 -14.44 -23.52
C SER A 379 14.56 -13.20 -22.96
N PHE A 380 15.22 -12.50 -22.05
CA PHE A 380 14.80 -11.17 -21.63
C PHE A 380 15.15 -10.18 -22.75
N GLU A 381 14.19 -9.40 -23.27
CA GLU A 381 14.43 -8.56 -24.45
C GLU A 381 15.17 -7.27 -24.09
N GLU A 382 15.00 -6.79 -22.85
CA GLU A 382 15.54 -5.53 -22.34
C GLU A 382 16.99 -5.67 -21.85
N GLY A 383 17.52 -6.90 -21.74
CA GLY A 383 18.85 -7.14 -21.21
C GLY A 383 19.32 -8.59 -21.35
N PRO A 384 20.52 -8.91 -20.86
CA PRO A 384 21.06 -10.26 -20.98
C PRO A 384 20.39 -11.22 -19.98
N GLY A 385 20.34 -12.50 -20.37
CA GLY A 385 19.82 -13.59 -19.54
C GLY A 385 18.45 -14.06 -20.00
N LYS A 386 17.88 -14.98 -19.22
CA LYS A 386 16.57 -15.57 -19.48
C LYS A 386 15.66 -15.45 -18.28
N VAL A 387 14.38 -15.29 -18.56
CA VAL A 387 13.32 -15.10 -17.56
C VAL A 387 12.19 -16.10 -17.79
N HIS A 388 11.39 -16.31 -16.76
CA HIS A 388 10.23 -17.18 -16.84
C HIS A 388 9.17 -16.62 -17.80
N ASN A 389 8.76 -17.39 -18.81
CA ASN A 389 7.85 -16.94 -19.87
C ASN A 389 6.53 -16.34 -19.33
N GLY A 390 5.84 -17.06 -18.43
CA GLY A 390 4.59 -16.57 -17.82
C GLY A 390 4.75 -15.23 -17.07
N PHE A 391 5.72 -15.14 -16.16
CA PHE A 391 6.00 -13.90 -15.42
C PHE A 391 6.40 -12.76 -16.35
N TYR A 392 7.14 -13.04 -17.42
CA TYR A 392 7.55 -12.03 -18.37
C TYR A 392 6.37 -11.50 -19.19
N GLY A 393 5.44 -12.37 -19.61
CA GLY A 393 4.20 -11.94 -20.23
C GLY A 393 3.38 -11.01 -19.34
N SER A 394 3.22 -11.36 -18.06
CA SER A 394 2.57 -10.50 -17.05
C SER A 394 3.32 -9.18 -16.85
N ALA A 395 4.65 -9.24 -16.78
CA ALA A 395 5.51 -8.08 -16.61
C ALA A 395 5.40 -7.10 -17.76
N LYS A 396 5.26 -7.56 -19.02
CA LYS A 396 5.02 -6.68 -20.17
C LYS A 396 3.72 -5.89 -20.04
N VAL A 397 2.63 -6.53 -19.59
CA VAL A 397 1.33 -5.86 -19.36
C VAL A 397 1.43 -4.84 -18.24
N VAL A 398 2.05 -5.20 -17.11
CA VAL A 398 2.25 -4.28 -15.98
C VAL A 398 3.20 -3.14 -16.35
N TYR A 399 4.24 -3.43 -17.14
CA TYR A 399 5.19 -2.42 -17.65
C TYR A 399 4.47 -1.39 -18.52
N GLU A 400 3.67 -1.81 -19.51
CA GLU A 400 2.89 -0.90 -20.36
C GLU A 400 1.95 -0.02 -19.53
N PHE A 401 1.26 -0.62 -18.56
CA PHE A 401 0.39 0.09 -17.62
C PHE A 401 1.17 1.15 -16.82
N VAL A 402 2.27 0.78 -16.17
CA VAL A 402 3.02 1.73 -15.33
C VAL A 402 3.76 2.77 -16.16
N THR A 403 4.28 2.45 -17.36
CA THR A 403 4.93 3.46 -18.20
C THR A 403 3.93 4.48 -18.72
N THR A 404 2.72 4.07 -19.09
CA THR A 404 1.62 5.00 -19.45
C THR A 404 1.33 5.97 -18.30
N TYR A 405 1.36 5.48 -17.06
CA TYR A 405 1.20 6.31 -15.88
C TYR A 405 2.40 7.24 -15.64
N LEU A 406 3.62 6.72 -15.73
CA LEU A 406 4.87 7.46 -15.53
C LEU A 406 5.09 8.54 -16.58
N GLU A 407 4.63 8.34 -17.82
CA GLU A 407 4.64 9.38 -18.85
C GLU A 407 3.90 10.64 -18.40
N LYS A 408 2.80 10.48 -17.66
CA LYS A 408 1.96 11.58 -17.19
C LYS A 408 2.45 12.21 -15.89
N PHE A 409 2.96 11.40 -14.95
CA PHE A 409 3.12 11.82 -13.55
C PHE A 409 4.56 11.72 -13.01
N TYR A 410 5.48 11.10 -13.76
CA TYR A 410 6.88 11.02 -13.35
C TYR A 410 7.60 12.36 -13.54
N SER A 411 8.09 12.91 -12.45
CA SER A 411 8.87 14.15 -12.36
C SER A 411 10.23 13.96 -11.68
N GLY A 412 10.69 12.70 -11.56
CA GLY A 412 11.97 12.35 -10.92
C GLY A 412 11.83 11.71 -9.53
N GLN A 413 10.62 11.32 -9.12
CA GLN A 413 10.36 10.65 -7.85
C GLN A 413 11.11 9.30 -7.72
N LYS A 414 11.23 8.77 -6.50
CA LYS A 414 11.66 7.38 -6.28
C LYS A 414 10.52 6.43 -6.68
N LEU A 415 10.79 5.47 -7.56
CA LEU A 415 9.90 4.37 -7.88
C LEU A 415 10.03 3.29 -6.78
N VAL A 416 9.00 3.16 -5.96
CA VAL A 416 8.89 2.13 -4.92
C VAL A 416 7.96 1.05 -5.44
N ILE A 417 8.51 -0.14 -5.68
CA ILE A 417 7.80 -1.26 -6.28
C ILE A 417 7.67 -2.37 -5.25
N THR A 418 6.48 -2.95 -5.12
CA THR A 418 6.22 -4.06 -4.22
C THR A 418 5.38 -5.17 -4.84
N GLY A 419 5.55 -6.40 -4.37
CA GLY A 419 4.71 -7.52 -4.81
C GLY A 419 4.87 -8.77 -3.95
N HIS A 420 3.79 -9.55 -3.89
CA HIS A 420 3.72 -10.79 -3.12
C HIS A 420 3.54 -12.00 -4.04
N SER A 421 4.15 -13.14 -3.70
CA SER A 421 4.03 -14.39 -4.45
C SER A 421 4.40 -14.18 -5.93
N LEU A 422 3.57 -14.62 -6.87
CA LEU A 422 3.73 -14.36 -8.31
C LEU A 422 3.97 -12.86 -8.61
N GLY A 423 3.26 -11.98 -7.91
CA GLY A 423 3.37 -10.53 -8.08
C GLY A 423 4.76 -10.00 -7.73
N GLY A 424 5.48 -10.66 -6.81
CA GLY A 424 6.88 -10.34 -6.51
C GLY A 424 7.83 -10.64 -7.68
N ALA A 425 7.60 -11.75 -8.39
CA ALA A 425 8.40 -12.09 -9.56
C ALA A 425 8.11 -11.15 -10.74
N VAL A 426 6.83 -10.81 -10.95
CA VAL A 426 6.43 -9.81 -11.96
C VAL A 426 7.01 -8.44 -11.62
N ALA A 427 6.93 -8.01 -10.37
CA ALA A 427 7.51 -6.75 -9.89
C ALA A 427 9.03 -6.69 -10.11
N LEU A 428 9.76 -7.79 -9.92
CA LEU A 428 11.19 -7.86 -10.22
C LEU A 428 11.49 -7.62 -11.71
N LEU A 429 10.74 -8.27 -12.60
CA LEU A 429 10.92 -8.09 -14.04
C LEU A 429 10.57 -6.65 -14.47
N VAL A 430 9.45 -6.10 -13.99
CA VAL A 430 9.04 -4.72 -14.26
C VAL A 430 10.09 -3.72 -13.77
N ALA A 431 10.62 -3.91 -12.55
CA ALA A 431 11.66 -3.07 -11.99
C ALA A 431 12.94 -3.08 -12.86
N GLU A 432 13.34 -4.25 -13.38
CA GLU A 432 14.50 -4.36 -14.25
C GLU A 432 14.26 -3.78 -15.65
N MET A 433 13.05 -3.94 -16.20
CA MET A 433 12.65 -3.29 -17.46
C MET A 433 12.71 -1.77 -17.32
N LEU A 434 12.15 -1.21 -16.22
CA LEU A 434 12.22 0.23 -15.93
C LEU A 434 13.66 0.70 -15.71
N ARG A 435 14.50 -0.09 -15.03
CA ARG A 435 15.93 0.24 -14.82
C ARG A 435 16.72 0.29 -16.14
N SER A 436 16.33 -0.52 -17.11
CA SER A 436 16.94 -0.57 -18.44
C SER A 436 16.62 0.68 -19.27
N ASP A 437 15.52 1.37 -18.95
CA ASP A 437 15.23 2.71 -19.46
C ASP A 437 16.02 3.78 -18.68
N LYS A 438 16.83 4.54 -19.41
CA LYS A 438 17.67 5.63 -18.86
C LYS A 438 16.86 6.71 -18.14
N LYS A 439 15.56 6.86 -18.45
CA LYS A 439 14.67 7.80 -17.79
C LYS A 439 14.46 7.47 -16.30
N TYR A 440 14.48 6.19 -15.94
CA TYR A 440 14.18 5.72 -14.57
C TYR A 440 15.39 5.09 -13.86
N ALA A 441 16.48 4.83 -14.59
CA ALA A 441 17.71 4.23 -14.09
C ALA A 441 18.25 4.96 -12.84
N GLY A 442 18.27 4.27 -11.69
CA GLY A 442 18.80 4.78 -10.40
C GLY A 442 17.74 5.16 -9.37
N ASN A 443 16.47 5.24 -9.76
CA ASN A 443 15.40 5.67 -8.85
C ASN A 443 14.48 4.54 -8.43
N ILE A 444 14.92 3.28 -8.41
CA ILE A 444 14.05 2.13 -8.17
C ILE A 444 14.41 1.42 -6.85
N LEU A 445 13.39 1.18 -6.02
CA LEU A 445 13.46 0.40 -4.79
C LEU A 445 12.43 -0.72 -4.84
N LEU A 446 12.87 -1.97 -4.74
CA LEU A 446 12.00 -3.14 -4.85
C LEU A 446 11.93 -3.90 -3.52
N TYR A 447 10.71 -4.16 -3.04
CA TYR A 447 10.42 -5.07 -1.94
C TYR A 447 9.55 -6.21 -2.42
N THR A 448 9.90 -7.46 -2.12
CA THR A 448 9.04 -8.60 -2.47
C THR A 448 8.81 -9.52 -1.29
N TYR A 449 7.67 -10.22 -1.28
CA TYR A 449 7.25 -11.09 -0.19
C TYR A 449 6.91 -12.48 -0.76
N GLY A 450 7.58 -13.54 -0.29
CA GLY A 450 7.30 -14.90 -0.76
C GLY A 450 7.48 -15.10 -2.27
N SER A 451 8.32 -14.29 -2.91
CA SER A 451 8.51 -14.31 -4.36
C SER A 451 9.24 -15.57 -4.83
N PRO A 452 8.77 -16.25 -5.90
CA PRO A 452 9.52 -17.31 -6.56
C PRO A 452 10.74 -16.74 -7.33
N ARG A 453 11.59 -17.63 -7.85
CA ARG A 453 12.69 -17.24 -8.77
C ARG A 453 12.11 -16.85 -10.13
N ALA A 454 12.56 -15.71 -10.69
CA ALA A 454 12.02 -15.17 -11.94
C ALA A 454 12.97 -15.29 -13.15
N GLY A 455 14.27 -15.37 -12.92
CA GLY A 455 15.28 -15.36 -13.97
C GLY A 455 16.46 -16.29 -13.71
N ASP A 456 17.24 -16.54 -14.75
CA ASP A 456 18.48 -17.29 -14.68
C ASP A 456 19.62 -16.49 -14.05
N LYS A 457 20.76 -17.14 -13.87
CA LYS A 457 21.93 -16.50 -13.25
C LYS A 457 22.42 -15.30 -14.05
N THR A 458 22.44 -15.36 -15.37
CA THR A 458 22.82 -14.24 -16.24
C THR A 458 21.90 -13.03 -16.03
N PHE A 459 20.58 -13.23 -15.94
CA PHE A 459 19.62 -12.17 -15.61
C PHE A 459 19.89 -11.58 -14.21
N VAL A 460 20.13 -12.44 -13.21
CA VAL A 460 20.37 -11.95 -11.84
C VAL A 460 21.68 -11.18 -11.71
N GLU A 461 22.73 -11.59 -12.42
CA GLU A 461 24.00 -10.84 -12.43
C GLU A 461 23.86 -9.51 -13.19
N SER A 462 23.05 -9.45 -14.24
CA SER A 462 22.80 -8.20 -14.98
C SER A 462 21.93 -7.22 -14.22
N ALA A 463 20.95 -7.73 -13.47
CA ALA A 463 20.07 -6.97 -12.60
C ALA A 463 20.71 -6.59 -11.26
N LYS A 464 21.95 -7.02 -10.96
CA LYS A 464 22.61 -6.86 -9.64
C LYS A 464 22.61 -5.43 -9.05
N ALA A 465 22.57 -4.41 -9.90
CA ALA A 465 22.52 -3.01 -9.48
C ALA A 465 21.13 -2.58 -8.95
N LEU A 466 20.08 -3.35 -9.25
CA LEU A 466 18.73 -3.10 -8.75
C LEU A 466 18.66 -3.36 -7.24
N VAL A 467 18.25 -2.32 -6.49
CA VAL A 467 18.06 -2.43 -5.05
C VAL A 467 16.79 -3.24 -4.78
N HIS A 468 16.98 -4.50 -4.38
CA HIS A 468 15.89 -5.44 -4.13
C HIS A 468 16.04 -6.10 -2.75
N HIS A 469 15.06 -5.91 -1.88
CA HIS A 469 14.93 -6.60 -0.60
C HIS A 469 13.82 -7.65 -0.70
N ARG A 470 14.14 -8.93 -0.51
CA ARG A 470 13.16 -10.03 -0.60
C ARG A 470 12.89 -10.64 0.77
N MET A 471 11.65 -10.64 1.21
CA MET A 471 11.18 -11.21 2.47
C MET A 471 10.72 -12.65 2.26
N VAL A 472 11.17 -13.55 3.13
CA VAL A 472 10.80 -14.98 3.11
C VAL A 472 10.50 -15.45 4.53
N ASN A 473 9.35 -16.10 4.72
CA ASN A 473 9.05 -16.82 5.96
C ASN A 473 9.70 -18.21 5.92
N GLN A 474 10.22 -18.69 7.05
CA GLN A 474 10.97 -19.95 7.17
C GLN A 474 10.32 -21.17 6.48
N ASN A 475 8.99 -21.26 6.56
CA ASN A 475 8.23 -22.40 6.06
C ASN A 475 7.45 -22.09 4.78
N ASP A 476 7.67 -20.93 4.17
CA ASP A 476 7.09 -20.61 2.87
C ASP A 476 7.83 -21.40 1.77
N PRO A 477 7.14 -22.27 1.03
CA PRO A 477 7.76 -23.13 0.03
C PRO A 477 7.83 -22.45 -1.36
N VAL A 478 7.17 -21.32 -1.58
CA VAL A 478 7.10 -20.65 -2.90
C VAL A 478 8.44 -20.06 -3.34
N PRO A 479 9.25 -19.44 -2.46
CA PRO A 479 10.61 -19.03 -2.83
C PRO A 479 11.46 -20.19 -3.36
N SER A 480 11.18 -21.43 -2.98
CA SER A 480 11.91 -22.60 -3.46
C SER A 480 11.59 -23.01 -4.90
N VAL A 481 10.66 -22.34 -5.60
CA VAL A 481 10.30 -22.64 -7.00
C VAL A 481 10.57 -21.46 -7.96
N PRO A 482 10.77 -21.72 -9.27
CA PRO A 482 11.09 -23.01 -9.89
C PRO A 482 12.39 -23.62 -9.33
N ALA A 483 12.50 -24.95 -9.44
CA ALA A 483 13.74 -25.61 -9.03
C ALA A 483 14.89 -25.20 -9.97
N PRO A 484 16.14 -25.12 -9.48
CA PRO A 484 17.27 -24.65 -10.29
C PRO A 484 17.45 -25.35 -11.65
N TRP A 485 17.02 -26.61 -11.80
CA TRP A 485 17.25 -27.43 -13.01
C TRP A 485 16.07 -27.55 -13.98
N THR A 486 14.90 -26.96 -13.70
CA THR A 486 13.69 -27.15 -14.55
C THR A 486 13.72 -26.31 -15.83
N LYS A 487 13.47 -26.93 -17.00
CA LYS A 487 13.50 -26.26 -18.31
C LYS A 487 12.33 -26.57 -19.28
N THR A 488 11.24 -27.20 -18.85
CA THR A 488 10.27 -27.81 -19.78
C THR A 488 8.85 -27.25 -19.67
N SER A 489 8.19 -27.07 -20.82
CA SER A 489 6.75 -26.87 -20.93
C SER A 489 5.98 -28.16 -20.64
N TRP A 490 4.83 -28.07 -19.96
CA TRP A 490 4.08 -29.22 -19.44
C TRP A 490 3.64 -30.24 -20.53
N ARG A 491 3.55 -29.77 -21.79
CA ARG A 491 3.11 -30.55 -22.96
C ARG A 491 4.04 -31.70 -23.34
N MET A 492 5.31 -31.71 -22.89
CA MET A 492 6.23 -32.83 -23.17
C MET A 492 6.35 -33.86 -22.04
N SER A 493 5.83 -33.58 -20.85
CA SER A 493 5.94 -34.43 -19.64
C SER A 493 4.72 -35.32 -19.38
N GLY A 494 3.59 -35.10 -20.09
CA GLY A 494 2.36 -35.88 -19.89
C GLY A 494 2.53 -37.37 -20.15
N ALA A 495 3.26 -37.76 -21.19
CA ALA A 495 3.51 -39.17 -21.51
C ALA A 495 4.41 -39.86 -20.48
N GLY A 496 5.45 -39.17 -19.97
CA GLY A 496 6.36 -39.70 -18.95
C GLY A 496 5.68 -39.90 -17.59
N LEU A 497 4.80 -38.97 -17.19
CA LEU A 497 3.99 -39.06 -15.97
C LEU A 497 2.94 -40.18 -16.06
N LEU A 498 2.27 -40.32 -17.21
CA LEU A 498 1.34 -41.44 -17.48
C LEU A 498 2.05 -42.80 -17.49
N LEU A 499 3.26 -42.89 -18.05
CA LEU A 499 4.09 -44.10 -17.99
C LEU A 499 4.60 -44.40 -16.57
N MET A 500 4.86 -43.38 -15.75
CA MET A 500 5.26 -43.55 -14.34
C MET A 500 4.12 -44.10 -13.48
N LEU A 501 2.87 -43.70 -13.78
CA LEU A 501 1.66 -44.23 -13.14
C LEU A 501 1.34 -45.67 -13.57
N ALA A 502 1.72 -46.07 -14.79
CA ALA A 502 1.44 -47.40 -15.32
C ALA A 502 2.58 -48.42 -15.07
N ASN A 503 3.84 -48.00 -15.08
CA ASN A 503 5.00 -48.88 -14.88
C ASN A 503 6.21 -48.13 -14.28
N PRO A 504 6.36 -48.08 -12.94
CA PRO A 504 7.30 -47.20 -12.24
C PRO A 504 8.79 -47.28 -12.65
N PRO A 505 9.38 -48.46 -12.95
CA PRO A 505 10.79 -48.54 -13.35
C PRO A 505 11.06 -47.91 -14.72
N ILE A 506 10.14 -48.09 -15.68
CA ILE A 506 10.26 -47.60 -17.06
C ILE A 506 9.83 -46.13 -17.16
N GLY A 507 8.75 -45.76 -16.47
CA GLY A 507 8.32 -44.36 -16.39
C GLY A 507 9.32 -43.47 -15.65
N GLY A 508 9.98 -43.98 -14.61
CA GLY A 508 11.06 -43.27 -13.91
C GLY A 508 12.30 -43.04 -14.78
N THR A 509 12.66 -44.00 -15.65
CA THR A 509 13.77 -43.83 -16.60
C THR A 509 13.44 -42.83 -17.71
N VAL A 510 12.20 -42.79 -18.20
CA VAL A 510 11.73 -41.80 -19.20
C VAL A 510 11.60 -40.38 -18.59
N PHE A 511 11.23 -40.27 -17.31
CA PHE A 511 11.17 -39.00 -16.58
C PHE A 511 12.57 -38.40 -16.32
N ILE A 512 13.55 -39.25 -16.00
CA ILE A 512 14.97 -38.87 -15.85
C ILE A 512 15.62 -38.56 -17.22
N ALA A 513 15.14 -39.19 -18.30
CA ALA A 513 15.59 -38.94 -19.68
C ALA A 513 14.89 -37.75 -20.36
N SER A 514 13.88 -37.14 -19.74
CA SER A 514 13.34 -35.84 -20.20
C SER A 514 14.43 -34.79 -20.05
N PRO A 515 14.60 -33.86 -21.01
CA PRO A 515 15.80 -33.04 -21.09
C PRO A 515 15.96 -32.18 -19.84
N ILE A 516 16.80 -32.66 -18.92
CA ILE A 516 17.45 -31.89 -17.88
C ILE A 516 18.23 -30.79 -18.59
N ASN A 517 18.31 -29.61 -17.97
CA ASN A 517 19.03 -28.48 -18.51
C ASN A 517 20.54 -28.79 -18.66
N PHE A 518 20.94 -29.44 -19.76
CA PHE A 518 22.34 -29.75 -20.07
C PHE A 518 23.04 -28.58 -20.80
N THR A 519 22.31 -27.50 -21.14
CA THR A 519 22.80 -26.44 -22.05
C THR A 519 22.42 -24.99 -21.67
N GLY A 520 21.82 -24.71 -20.51
CA GLY A 520 21.57 -23.33 -20.06
C GLY A 520 21.58 -23.15 -18.55
N GLU A 521 21.60 -21.90 -18.10
CA GLU A 521 21.78 -21.57 -16.69
C GLU A 521 20.51 -21.83 -15.84
N SER A 522 20.74 -22.10 -14.55
CA SER A 522 19.69 -22.35 -13.57
C SER A 522 18.95 -21.09 -13.15
N TYR A 523 17.67 -21.22 -12.81
CA TYR A 523 16.94 -20.15 -12.11
C TYR A 523 17.62 -19.82 -10.78
N THR A 524 17.71 -18.53 -10.44
CA THR A 524 18.27 -18.06 -9.17
C THR A 524 17.48 -16.88 -8.60
N HIS A 525 17.71 -16.56 -7.33
CA HIS A 525 17.09 -15.39 -6.70
C HIS A 525 17.92 -14.13 -6.93
N HIS A 526 17.24 -13.05 -7.28
CA HIS A 526 17.78 -11.70 -7.21
C HIS A 526 17.46 -11.06 -5.86
N GLY A 527 18.29 -10.12 -5.39
CA GLY A 527 18.05 -9.29 -4.21
C GLY A 527 18.60 -9.84 -2.89
N LYS A 528 18.71 -8.93 -1.90
CA LYS A 528 19.13 -9.21 -0.53
C LYS A 528 18.00 -9.93 0.22
N LEU A 529 18.25 -11.16 0.67
CA LEU A 529 17.30 -11.95 1.45
C LEU A 529 17.09 -11.32 2.84
N ARG A 530 15.84 -11.22 3.27
CA ARG A 530 15.38 -10.97 4.63
C ARG A 530 14.53 -12.18 5.03
N HIS A 531 15.08 -13.00 5.92
CA HIS A 531 14.49 -14.28 6.27
C HIS A 531 13.92 -14.20 7.68
N PHE A 532 12.61 -14.41 7.82
CA PHE A 532 11.95 -14.44 9.12
C PHE A 532 11.91 -15.86 9.66
N MET A 533 12.48 -16.05 10.84
CA MET A 533 12.56 -17.35 11.49
C MET A 533 12.06 -17.24 12.93
N PRO A 534 10.92 -17.88 13.26
CA PRO A 534 10.52 -18.10 14.63
C PRO A 534 11.55 -18.95 15.39
N VAL A 535 11.82 -18.60 16.64
CA VAL A 535 12.72 -19.33 17.53
C VAL A 535 11.93 -19.75 18.76
N SER A 536 11.90 -21.06 19.04
CA SER A 536 11.19 -21.62 20.19
C SER A 536 12.14 -21.89 21.36
N PHE A 537 11.68 -21.54 22.56
CA PHE A 537 12.34 -21.71 23.84
C PHE A 537 11.55 -22.65 24.77
N ALA A 538 12.06 -22.88 25.97
CA ALA A 538 11.38 -23.66 26.99
C ALA A 538 10.03 -23.01 27.39
N TYR A 539 9.14 -23.81 27.96
CA TYR A 539 7.84 -23.37 28.49
C TYR A 539 6.90 -22.71 27.46
N GLY A 540 7.13 -22.94 26.17
CA GLY A 540 6.28 -22.41 25.10
C GLY A 540 6.59 -20.96 24.69
N HIS A 541 7.64 -20.35 25.24
CA HIS A 541 8.11 -19.04 24.80
C HIS A 541 8.61 -19.11 23.37
N THR A 542 8.26 -18.11 22.57
CA THR A 542 8.71 -17.95 21.19
C THR A 542 9.22 -16.53 20.98
N SER A 543 10.21 -16.37 20.13
CA SER A 543 10.61 -15.08 19.59
C SER A 543 10.80 -15.22 18.08
N ALA A 544 11.25 -14.17 17.40
CA ALA A 544 11.62 -14.26 16.01
C ALA A 544 12.90 -13.47 15.70
N ILE A 545 13.65 -13.96 14.71
CA ILE A 545 14.79 -13.27 14.14
C ILE A 545 14.53 -12.97 12.66
N LEU A 546 14.92 -11.76 12.24
CA LEU A 546 15.00 -11.38 10.84
C LEU A 546 16.47 -11.29 10.44
N TRP A 547 16.91 -12.15 9.52
CA TRP A 547 18.33 -12.33 9.22
C TRP A 547 18.57 -12.74 7.76
N THR A 548 19.82 -12.97 7.36
CA THR A 548 20.21 -13.22 5.95
C THR A 548 21.00 -14.53 5.78
N PRO A 549 20.37 -15.71 6.03
CA PRO A 549 21.07 -17.00 5.95
C PRO A 549 21.59 -17.27 4.53
N GLY A 550 22.71 -17.99 4.43
CA GLY A 550 23.37 -18.34 3.17
C GLY A 550 23.28 -19.82 2.78
N CYS A 551 22.86 -20.69 3.70
CA CYS A 551 22.77 -22.12 3.47
C CYS A 551 21.46 -22.53 2.79
N GLU A 552 21.54 -23.50 1.87
CA GLU A 552 20.38 -24.02 1.13
C GLU A 552 19.45 -24.79 2.08
N THR A 553 19.97 -25.32 3.19
CA THR A 553 19.13 -25.99 4.19
C THR A 553 18.14 -25.05 4.88
N ILE A 554 18.46 -23.77 5.02
CA ILE A 554 17.53 -22.79 5.61
C ILE A 554 16.75 -22.08 4.51
N THR A 555 17.41 -21.79 3.37
CA THR A 555 16.85 -20.94 2.31
C THR A 555 16.01 -21.68 1.27
N GLU A 556 16.13 -23.01 1.13
CA GLU A 556 15.41 -23.80 0.11
C GLU A 556 14.46 -24.87 0.72
N ARG A 557 14.18 -24.77 2.02
CA ARG A 557 13.68 -25.87 2.84
C ARG A 557 12.77 -25.29 3.94
N GLY A 558 11.45 -25.45 3.84
CA GLY A 558 10.76 -26.55 4.53
C GLY A 558 11.48 -27.91 4.52
N GLY A 559 12.69 -28.01 5.05
CA GLY A 559 13.37 -29.28 5.33
C GLY A 559 13.81 -30.22 4.18
N ALA A 560 13.64 -29.98 2.86
CA ALA A 560 13.92 -31.00 1.80
C ALA A 560 15.01 -30.87 0.66
N ALA A 561 15.67 -29.76 0.32
CA ALA A 561 16.69 -29.63 -0.75
C ALA A 561 18.00 -30.48 -0.87
N ILE A 562 18.73 -31.00 0.14
CA ILE A 562 19.99 -31.77 -0.18
C ILE A 562 20.03 -33.22 0.32
N CYS A 563 19.43 -33.55 1.46
CA CYS A 563 19.46 -34.94 1.97
C CYS A 563 18.22 -35.77 1.61
N ALA A 564 17.02 -35.17 1.52
CA ALA A 564 15.77 -35.93 1.41
C ALA A 564 15.58 -36.57 0.03
N LYS A 565 16.00 -35.89 -1.04
CA LYS A 565 15.85 -36.38 -2.41
C LYS A 565 16.66 -37.65 -2.72
N GLU A 566 17.68 -37.97 -1.93
CA GLU A 566 18.47 -39.20 -2.08
C GLU A 566 18.29 -40.20 -0.94
N LEU A 567 17.72 -39.79 0.20
CA LEU A 567 17.37 -40.67 1.32
C LEU A 567 16.00 -41.34 1.15
N ASP A 568 15.07 -40.72 0.41
CA ASP A 568 13.70 -41.23 0.27
C ASP A 568 13.52 -42.24 -0.90
N ALA A 569 14.62 -42.73 -1.48
CA ALA A 569 14.57 -43.83 -2.45
C ALA A 569 14.25 -45.20 -1.80
N LYS A 570 13.82 -45.23 -0.53
CA LYS A 570 13.63 -46.49 0.23
C LYS A 570 12.26 -46.74 0.80
N ASN A 571 11.34 -45.79 0.93
CA ASN A 571 9.99 -46.08 1.41
C ASN A 571 8.94 -45.35 0.58
N GLY A 572 7.94 -46.11 0.11
CA GLY A 572 6.89 -45.63 -0.77
C GLY A 572 6.21 -44.37 -0.25
N LEU A 573 6.04 -43.40 -1.15
CA LEU A 573 5.36 -42.13 -0.88
C LEU A 573 4.00 -42.39 -0.20
N PRO A 574 3.67 -41.70 0.91
CA PRO A 574 2.28 -41.64 1.36
C PRO A 574 1.43 -40.96 0.28
N ASN A 575 0.18 -41.40 0.15
CA ASN A 575 -0.78 -40.87 -0.81
C ASN A 575 -1.08 -39.39 -0.49
N ARG A 576 -0.37 -38.47 -1.14
CA ARG A 576 -0.52 -37.02 -0.97
C ARG A 576 -1.36 -36.48 -2.12
N GLY A 577 -2.38 -35.69 -1.81
CA GLY A 577 -3.01 -34.80 -2.78
C GLY A 577 -1.97 -33.90 -3.47
N GLY A 578 -2.34 -33.25 -4.57
CA GLY A 578 -1.40 -32.53 -5.43
C GLY A 578 -0.51 -31.54 -4.66
N LEU A 579 0.81 -31.68 -4.78
CA LEU A 579 1.85 -30.83 -4.18
C LEU A 579 1.54 -29.32 -4.28
N LEU A 580 0.94 -28.90 -5.39
CA LEU A 580 0.54 -27.51 -5.65
C LEU A 580 -0.54 -27.00 -4.70
N GLN A 581 -1.54 -27.82 -4.39
CA GLN A 581 -2.60 -27.48 -3.43
C GLN A 581 -2.01 -27.22 -2.04
N GLN A 582 -1.01 -28.02 -1.64
CA GLN A 582 -0.30 -27.86 -0.37
C GLN A 582 0.53 -26.57 -0.30
N LEU A 583 1.07 -26.07 -1.43
CA LEU A 583 1.76 -24.77 -1.49
C LEU A 583 0.78 -23.60 -1.30
N VAL A 584 -0.42 -23.68 -1.90
CA VAL A 584 -1.45 -22.63 -1.81
C VAL A 584 -2.11 -22.59 -0.43
N ASP A 585 -2.37 -23.76 0.14
CA ASP A 585 -3.03 -23.88 1.44
C ASP A 585 -2.09 -23.57 2.62
N ASN A 586 -0.78 -23.50 2.38
CA ASN A 586 0.21 -23.17 3.40
C ASN A 586 -0.02 -21.76 3.96
N ALA A 587 -0.28 -21.69 5.27
CA ALA A 587 -0.48 -20.44 5.98
C ALA A 587 0.74 -19.51 5.90
N ASP A 588 1.96 -20.06 5.86
CA ASP A 588 3.20 -19.27 5.84
C ASP A 588 3.44 -18.52 4.53
N HIS A 589 2.73 -18.88 3.46
CA HIS A 589 2.75 -18.17 2.19
C HIS A 589 1.68 -17.06 2.11
N LYS A 590 0.76 -16.95 3.08
CA LYS A 590 -0.35 -15.99 2.98
C LYS A 590 0.02 -14.65 3.62
N MET A 591 -0.39 -13.55 2.99
CA MET A 591 -0.10 -12.20 3.51
C MET A 591 -0.74 -11.93 4.86
N VAL A 592 -2.07 -12.05 4.92
CA VAL A 592 -2.88 -11.63 6.08
C VAL A 592 -2.60 -12.44 7.34
N VAL A 593 -2.38 -13.75 7.19
CA VAL A 593 -2.19 -14.66 8.34
C VAL A 593 -0.72 -14.94 8.66
N SER A 594 0.24 -14.51 7.83
CA SER A 594 1.66 -14.78 8.06
C SER A 594 2.57 -13.58 7.76
N TYR A 595 2.76 -13.16 6.51
CA TYR A 595 3.73 -12.08 6.19
C TYR A 595 3.45 -10.76 6.90
N ILE A 596 2.21 -10.26 6.95
CA ILE A 596 1.88 -9.01 7.66
C ILE A 596 2.20 -9.14 9.16
N PRO A 597 1.69 -10.16 9.90
CA PRO A 597 2.09 -10.40 11.29
C PRO A 597 3.60 -10.45 11.51
N HIS A 598 4.34 -11.15 10.64
CA HIS A 598 5.79 -11.31 10.77
C HIS A 598 6.56 -10.01 10.49
N CYS A 599 6.12 -9.21 9.52
CA CYS A 599 6.70 -7.90 9.25
C CYS A 599 6.40 -6.92 10.38
N TRP A 600 5.18 -6.93 10.93
CA TRP A 600 4.81 -6.14 12.10
C TRP A 600 5.66 -6.55 13.32
N ALA A 601 5.80 -7.85 13.58
CA ALA A 601 6.64 -8.36 14.67
C ALA A 601 8.11 -7.95 14.50
N SER A 602 8.63 -8.00 13.27
CA SER A 602 10.00 -7.55 12.96
C SER A 602 10.19 -6.05 13.22
N LEU A 603 9.19 -5.21 12.90
CA LEU A 603 9.22 -3.78 13.21
C LEU A 603 9.22 -3.55 14.73
N ARG A 604 8.32 -4.20 15.47
CA ARG A 604 8.26 -4.11 16.94
C ARG A 604 9.56 -4.56 17.61
N ARG A 605 10.15 -5.68 17.16
CA ARG A 605 11.47 -6.15 17.65
C ARG A 605 12.57 -5.12 17.42
N ALA A 606 12.56 -4.47 16.25
CA ALA A 606 13.54 -3.44 15.94
C ALA A 606 13.33 -2.18 16.79
N GLN A 607 12.08 -1.79 17.07
CA GLN A 607 11.74 -0.68 17.96
C GLN A 607 12.16 -0.96 19.41
N GLU A 608 11.81 -2.12 19.95
CA GLU A 608 12.22 -2.57 21.29
C GLU A 608 13.76 -2.57 21.42
N ALA A 609 14.47 -3.13 20.43
CA ALA A 609 15.93 -3.15 20.44
C ALA A 609 16.53 -1.73 20.35
N LEU A 610 15.90 -0.82 19.60
CA LEU A 610 16.33 0.58 19.52
C LEU A 610 16.13 1.30 20.86
N GLU A 611 14.95 1.19 21.46
CA GLU A 611 14.60 1.81 22.75
C GLU A 611 15.54 1.35 23.87
N GLU A 612 15.92 0.08 23.87
CA GLU A 612 16.80 -0.51 24.87
C GLU A 612 18.30 -0.45 24.49
N GLY A 613 18.63 0.15 23.34
CA GLY A 613 19.99 0.27 22.83
C GLY A 613 20.67 -1.07 22.55
N ARG A 614 19.93 -2.14 22.26
CA ARG A 614 20.45 -3.50 22.04
C ARG A 614 20.61 -3.83 20.54
N THR A 615 21.02 -5.06 20.27
CA THR A 615 21.02 -5.69 18.95
C THR A 615 19.65 -6.34 18.68
N VAL A 616 19.29 -6.56 17.40
CA VAL A 616 18.02 -7.23 17.04
C VAL A 616 18.01 -8.68 17.55
N VAL A 617 19.16 -9.35 17.54
CA VAL A 617 19.34 -10.72 18.02
C VAL A 617 19.93 -10.69 19.41
N THR A 618 19.24 -11.25 20.41
CA THR A 618 19.71 -11.34 21.79
C THR A 618 20.78 -12.42 21.96
N ALA A 619 21.51 -12.40 23.08
CA ALA A 619 22.47 -13.45 23.40
C ALA A 619 21.80 -14.84 23.50
N THR A 620 20.60 -14.90 24.09
CA THR A 620 19.82 -16.14 24.22
C THR A 620 19.40 -16.70 22.87
N GLU A 621 18.93 -15.86 21.95
CA GLU A 621 18.62 -16.25 20.57
C GLU A 621 19.87 -16.70 19.81
N TYR A 622 20.96 -15.93 19.92
CA TYR A 622 22.24 -16.24 19.29
C TYR A 622 22.75 -17.61 19.74
N ASP A 623 22.86 -17.86 21.05
CA ASP A 623 23.36 -19.12 21.59
C ASP A 623 22.50 -20.31 21.13
N ARG A 624 21.17 -20.14 21.10
CA ARG A 624 20.21 -21.16 20.68
C ARG A 624 20.38 -21.51 19.19
N VAL A 625 20.40 -20.51 18.32
CA VAL A 625 20.50 -20.71 16.87
C VAL A 625 21.91 -21.15 16.47
N GLN A 626 22.94 -20.61 17.11
CA GLN A 626 24.33 -21.01 16.88
C GLN A 626 24.55 -22.50 17.22
N LYS A 627 24.01 -22.96 18.36
CA LYS A 627 24.05 -24.38 18.72
C LYS A 627 23.34 -25.25 17.68
N ALA A 628 22.14 -24.84 17.24
CA ALA A 628 21.41 -25.53 16.18
C ALA A 628 22.22 -25.68 14.88
N LEU A 629 22.89 -24.61 14.43
CA LEU A 629 23.74 -24.64 13.25
C LEU A 629 24.95 -25.57 13.42
N GLN A 630 25.55 -25.62 14.62
CA GLN A 630 26.68 -26.50 14.94
C GLN A 630 26.26 -27.98 14.97
N ASP A 631 25.12 -28.29 15.59
CA ASP A 631 24.56 -29.64 15.65
C ASP A 631 24.27 -30.14 14.23
N PHE A 632 23.64 -29.30 13.40
CA PHE A 632 23.35 -29.63 12.01
C PHE A 632 24.63 -29.84 11.18
N ALA A 633 25.64 -28.97 11.33
CA ALA A 633 26.93 -29.15 10.67
C ALA A 633 27.63 -30.46 11.11
N THR A 634 27.45 -30.88 12.36
CA THR A 634 27.98 -32.15 12.88
C THR A 634 27.26 -33.34 12.25
N GLN A 635 25.94 -33.30 12.13
CA GLN A 635 25.15 -34.34 11.45
C GLN A 635 25.53 -34.47 9.97
N LEU A 636 25.72 -33.36 9.24
CA LEU A 636 26.17 -33.41 7.85
C LEU A 636 27.58 -34.01 7.71
N LYS A 637 28.48 -33.73 8.66
CA LYS A 637 29.82 -34.36 8.70
C LYS A 637 29.73 -35.86 8.95
N ALA A 638 28.84 -36.31 9.85
CA ALA A 638 28.59 -37.72 10.11
C ALA A 638 28.05 -38.44 8.84
N LYS A 639 27.02 -37.89 8.19
CA LYS A 639 26.50 -38.44 6.92
C LYS A 639 27.55 -38.50 5.81
N LYS A 640 28.40 -37.47 5.71
CA LYS A 640 29.54 -37.47 4.77
C LYS A 640 30.55 -38.58 5.10
N ALA A 641 30.77 -38.87 6.39
CA ALA A 641 31.63 -39.96 6.83
C ALA A 641 30.99 -41.33 6.56
N GLU A 642 29.68 -41.50 6.71
CA GLU A 642 28.96 -42.74 6.36
C GLU A 642 28.96 -43.02 4.87
N ALA A 643 28.88 -41.97 4.03
CA ALA A 643 29.03 -42.09 2.58
C ALA A 643 30.46 -42.53 2.16
N ARG A 644 31.44 -42.58 3.09
CA ARG A 644 32.78 -43.09 2.83
C ARG A 644 32.79 -44.62 2.73
N GLY A 645 32.39 -45.13 1.57
CA GLY A 645 32.46 -46.56 1.26
C GLY A 645 31.46 -47.04 0.20
N SER A 646 30.53 -46.18 -0.24
CA SER A 646 29.53 -46.53 -1.26
C SER A 646 29.94 -46.05 -2.68
N VAL A 647 29.36 -46.66 -3.71
CA VAL A 647 29.55 -46.26 -5.13
C VAL A 647 29.11 -44.79 -5.38
N ARG A 648 28.24 -44.23 -4.51
CA ARG A 648 27.75 -42.84 -4.57
C ARG A 648 28.67 -41.81 -3.90
N ARG A 649 29.85 -42.21 -3.39
CA ARG A 649 30.79 -41.34 -2.64
C ARG A 649 31.15 -40.04 -3.38
N ASN A 650 31.39 -40.11 -4.69
CA ASN A 650 31.78 -38.93 -5.48
C ASN A 650 30.60 -37.98 -5.79
N GLN A 651 29.37 -38.50 -5.81
CA GLN A 651 28.17 -37.71 -6.12
C GLN A 651 27.70 -36.89 -4.90
N LEU A 652 27.83 -37.43 -3.68
CA LEU A 652 27.34 -36.80 -2.45
C LEU A 652 28.39 -35.94 -1.71
N ALA A 653 29.68 -36.23 -1.86
CA ALA A 653 30.71 -35.60 -1.03
C ALA A 653 30.94 -34.10 -1.32
N ALA A 654 30.76 -33.66 -2.57
CA ALA A 654 30.95 -32.27 -2.98
C ALA A 654 29.76 -31.36 -2.55
N PRO A 655 28.48 -31.71 -2.82
CA PRO A 655 27.33 -30.94 -2.31
C PRO A 655 27.32 -30.82 -0.79
N LEU A 656 27.59 -31.91 -0.06
CA LEU A 656 27.66 -31.88 1.40
C LEU A 656 28.79 -30.97 1.91
N ARG A 657 29.93 -30.90 1.21
CA ARG A 657 31.02 -29.98 1.58
C ARG A 657 30.61 -28.53 1.35
N ALA A 658 29.98 -28.23 0.22
CA ALA A 658 29.50 -26.89 -0.09
C ALA A 658 28.46 -26.43 0.94
N GLU A 659 27.54 -27.30 1.32
CA GLU A 659 26.52 -26.98 2.33
C GLU A 659 27.10 -26.74 3.73
N ILE A 660 28.07 -27.55 4.16
CA ILE A 660 28.81 -27.29 5.41
C ILE A 660 29.48 -25.91 5.37
N GLY A 661 30.08 -25.52 4.24
CA GLY A 661 30.67 -24.19 4.07
C GLY A 661 29.63 -23.06 4.20
N ARG A 662 28.47 -23.20 3.54
CA ARG A 662 27.39 -22.21 3.64
C ARG A 662 26.77 -22.11 5.03
N LEU A 663 26.75 -23.20 5.80
CA LEU A 663 26.36 -23.16 7.21
C LEU A 663 27.34 -22.35 8.06
N GLN A 664 28.64 -22.47 7.79
CA GLN A 664 29.65 -21.66 8.48
C GLN A 664 29.51 -20.17 8.14
N GLU A 665 29.26 -19.83 6.87
CA GLU A 665 28.93 -18.45 6.47
C GLU A 665 27.66 -17.94 7.14
N THR A 666 26.63 -18.80 7.24
CA THR A 666 25.37 -18.47 7.91
C THR A 666 25.57 -18.17 9.40
N ALA A 667 26.39 -18.98 10.08
CA ALA A 667 26.77 -18.74 11.48
C ALA A 667 27.58 -17.44 11.64
N ALA A 668 28.47 -17.12 10.71
CA ALA A 668 29.22 -15.86 10.73
C ALA A 668 28.30 -14.65 10.59
N ARG A 669 27.34 -14.68 9.65
CA ARG A 669 26.34 -13.62 9.48
C ARG A 669 25.45 -13.44 10.72
N LEU A 670 25.08 -14.54 11.38
CA LEU A 670 24.33 -14.49 12.64
C LEU A 670 25.15 -13.81 13.75
N LYS A 671 26.45 -14.09 13.82
CA LYS A 671 27.37 -13.45 14.77
C LYS A 671 27.55 -11.96 14.50
N ASP A 672 27.65 -11.56 13.24
CA ASP A 672 27.74 -10.15 12.88
C ASP A 672 26.45 -9.42 13.28
N LEU A 673 25.29 -10.04 13.00
CA LEU A 673 23.98 -9.50 13.37
C LEU A 673 23.76 -9.39 14.89
N SER A 674 24.33 -10.31 15.68
CA SER A 674 24.26 -10.24 17.15
C SER A 674 25.26 -9.24 17.76
N GLY A 675 26.19 -8.70 16.97
CA GLY A 675 27.13 -7.65 17.39
C GLY A 675 26.70 -6.23 17.00
N GLU A 676 25.72 -6.08 16.10
CA GLU A 676 25.35 -4.79 15.52
C GLU A 676 24.15 -4.16 16.23
N ARG A 677 24.36 -3.00 16.85
CA ARG A 677 23.29 -2.24 17.53
C ARG A 677 22.29 -1.67 16.53
N VAL A 678 21.03 -1.61 16.94
CA VAL A 678 19.97 -1.00 16.13
C VAL A 678 20.11 0.52 16.15
N THR A 679 19.86 1.14 15.00
CA THR A 679 19.83 2.60 14.82
C THR A 679 18.48 3.03 14.26
N GLU A 680 18.10 4.30 14.44
CA GLU A 680 16.85 4.84 13.88
C GLU A 680 16.78 4.65 12.37
N ALA A 681 17.88 4.83 11.63
CA ALA A 681 17.94 4.60 10.19
C ALA A 681 17.59 3.14 9.80
N LYS A 682 17.97 2.14 10.61
CA LYS A 682 17.58 0.75 10.36
C LYS A 682 16.13 0.45 10.68
N VAL A 683 15.50 1.21 11.57
CA VAL A 683 14.09 1.05 11.90
C VAL A 683 13.22 1.82 10.90
N TYR A 684 13.53 3.09 10.67
CA TYR A 684 12.67 4.05 9.97
C TYR A 684 13.22 4.55 8.63
N GLY A 685 14.47 4.21 8.27
CA GLY A 685 15.09 4.70 7.02
C GLY A 685 15.27 6.21 7.04
N ARG A 686 15.11 6.85 5.87
CA ARG A 686 15.21 8.32 5.71
C ARG A 686 14.18 9.10 6.53
N VAL A 687 13.12 8.46 7.00
CA VAL A 687 12.12 9.11 7.87
C VAL A 687 12.74 9.52 9.21
N ALA A 688 13.82 8.85 9.65
CA ALA A 688 14.59 9.26 10.83
C ALA A 688 15.18 10.68 10.71
N ASP A 689 15.40 11.17 9.48
CA ASP A 689 15.89 12.53 9.24
C ASP A 689 14.78 13.61 9.47
N GLN A 690 13.54 13.17 9.74
CA GLN A 690 12.36 14.01 10.00
C GLN A 690 11.77 13.71 11.38
N PRO A 691 12.45 14.08 12.48
CA PRO A 691 12.11 13.64 13.82
C PRO A 691 10.70 14.05 14.28
N GLU A 692 10.23 15.24 13.89
CA GLU A 692 8.87 15.70 14.21
C GLU A 692 7.79 14.85 13.53
N VAL A 693 7.96 14.57 12.22
CA VAL A 693 7.04 13.72 11.46
C VAL A 693 7.04 12.30 12.02
N LEU A 694 8.22 11.76 12.33
CA LEU A 694 8.36 10.43 12.91
C LEU A 694 7.69 10.34 14.28
N ALA A 695 7.94 11.29 15.18
CA ALA A 695 7.35 11.32 16.52
C ALA A 695 5.81 11.37 16.45
N MET A 696 5.25 12.29 15.66
CA MET A 696 3.79 12.40 15.49
C MET A 696 3.18 11.13 14.88
N SER A 697 3.86 10.52 13.92
CA SER A 697 3.40 9.27 13.28
C SER A 697 3.42 8.09 14.27
N LEU A 698 4.45 8.03 15.12
CA LEU A 698 4.56 7.00 16.17
C LEU A 698 3.52 7.19 17.26
N ASP A 699 3.30 8.42 17.74
CA ASP A 699 2.27 8.72 18.74
C ASP A 699 0.88 8.31 18.24
N ARG A 700 0.55 8.66 17.00
CA ARG A 700 -0.69 8.22 16.33
C ARG A 700 -0.77 6.70 16.27
N TRP A 701 0.30 6.05 15.81
CA TRP A 701 0.32 4.60 15.67
C TRP A 701 0.17 3.86 17.00
N LEU A 702 0.84 4.34 18.06
CA LEU A 702 0.80 3.77 19.40
C LEU A 702 -0.51 4.08 20.15
N ALA A 703 -1.30 5.07 19.70
CA ALA A 703 -2.64 5.31 20.24
C ALA A 703 -3.55 4.08 20.08
N HIS A 704 -3.38 3.32 18.98
CA HIS A 704 -4.09 2.06 18.77
C HIS A 704 -3.64 0.98 19.75
N ALA A 705 -4.58 0.45 20.53
CA ALA A 705 -4.31 -0.57 21.54
C ALA A 705 -3.60 -1.81 20.96
N PHE A 706 -3.96 -2.21 19.73
CA PHE A 706 -3.35 -3.37 19.07
C PHE A 706 -1.83 -3.22 18.92
N ASN A 707 -1.33 -2.02 18.58
CA ASN A 707 0.10 -1.78 18.37
C ASN A 707 0.93 -1.82 19.67
N ARG A 708 0.25 -1.81 20.82
CA ARG A 708 0.83 -1.98 22.16
C ARG A 708 0.69 -3.41 22.70
N THR A 709 0.07 -4.32 21.94
CA THR A 709 -0.15 -5.70 22.37
C THR A 709 1.18 -6.41 22.52
N GLN A 710 1.33 -7.13 23.63
CA GLN A 710 2.43 -8.07 23.81
C GLN A 710 2.20 -9.32 22.96
N GLU A 711 2.96 -9.46 21.89
CA GLU A 711 2.97 -10.62 21.00
C GLU A 711 4.36 -11.25 21.06
N GLN A 712 4.45 -12.54 21.37
CA GLN A 712 5.73 -13.18 21.69
C GLN A 712 6.74 -13.09 20.53
N LEU A 713 6.29 -13.26 19.28
CA LEU A 713 7.14 -13.10 18.09
C LEU A 713 7.68 -11.67 17.91
N ALA A 714 7.04 -10.67 18.53
CA ALA A 714 7.37 -9.26 18.45
C ALA A 714 8.27 -8.77 19.60
N MET A 715 8.65 -9.65 20.54
CA MET A 715 9.45 -9.31 21.73
C MET A 715 10.74 -10.15 21.81
N ALA A 716 11.74 -9.63 22.50
CA ALA A 716 12.89 -10.42 22.93
C ALA A 716 12.42 -11.57 23.83
N PRO A 717 13.01 -12.78 23.72
CA PRO A 717 12.79 -13.77 24.76
C PRO A 717 13.36 -13.21 26.07
N PRO A 718 12.76 -13.57 27.23
CA PRO A 718 13.34 -13.21 28.53
C PRO A 718 14.81 -13.62 28.58
N ASP A 719 15.64 -12.76 29.18
CA ASP A 719 16.99 -13.18 29.52
C ASP A 719 16.85 -14.44 30.39
N ALA A 720 17.54 -15.52 30.00
CA ALA A 720 17.59 -16.69 30.83
C ALA A 720 18.24 -16.26 32.16
N ASP A 721 17.42 -16.12 33.21
CA ASP A 721 17.91 -15.92 34.56
C ASP A 721 19.04 -16.94 34.77
N SER A 722 20.11 -16.54 35.46
CA SER A 722 21.24 -17.44 35.74
C SER A 722 20.79 -18.78 36.37
N ASN A 723 19.61 -18.77 37.00
CA ASN A 723 18.93 -19.94 37.55
C ASN A 723 18.33 -20.87 36.49
N ASP A 724 17.79 -20.39 35.37
CA ASP A 724 17.22 -21.23 34.31
C ASP A 724 18.30 -21.91 33.48
N ARG A 725 19.46 -21.25 33.27
CA ARG A 725 20.66 -21.91 32.74
C ARG A 725 21.19 -22.99 33.69
N ALA A 726 21.12 -22.76 35.01
CA ALA A 726 21.52 -23.74 36.02
C ALA A 726 20.53 -24.91 36.13
N ILE A 727 19.22 -24.65 36.03
CA ILE A 727 18.18 -25.68 36.05
C ILE A 727 18.22 -26.50 34.75
N ALA A 728 18.32 -25.88 33.57
CA ALA A 728 18.47 -26.59 32.30
C ALA A 728 19.74 -27.47 32.23
N ALA A 729 20.81 -27.07 32.92
CA ALA A 729 22.02 -27.88 33.11
C ALA A 729 21.82 -29.03 34.11
N LEU A 730 20.90 -28.91 35.07
CA LEU A 730 20.56 -29.92 36.08
C LEU A 730 19.54 -30.97 35.59
N VAL A 731 18.57 -30.58 34.74
CA VAL A 731 17.49 -31.50 34.30
C VAL A 731 17.77 -32.19 32.96
N GLY A 732 18.97 -32.07 32.40
CA GLY A 732 19.36 -32.81 31.21
C GLY A 732 18.60 -32.40 29.94
N GLY A 733 18.51 -31.09 29.66
CA GLY A 733 18.56 -30.49 28.31
C GLY A 733 17.66 -31.00 27.16
N HIS A 734 16.70 -31.90 27.36
CA HIS A 734 15.83 -32.39 26.29
C HIS A 734 14.46 -32.81 26.83
N VAL A 735 13.40 -32.17 26.32
CA VAL A 735 12.03 -32.68 26.45
C VAL A 735 11.77 -33.56 25.23
N PRO A 736 11.59 -34.87 25.38
CA PRO A 736 11.22 -35.75 24.26
C PRO A 736 9.89 -35.28 23.66
N GLY A 737 9.88 -34.91 22.37
CA GLY A 737 8.66 -34.53 21.64
C GLY A 737 8.47 -33.03 21.36
N ALA A 738 9.41 -32.15 21.74
CA ALA A 738 9.39 -30.77 21.26
C ALA A 738 9.84 -30.71 19.79
N THR A 739 8.91 -30.42 18.87
CA THR A 739 9.20 -30.29 17.43
C THR A 739 10.24 -29.20 17.20
N PHE A 740 11.33 -29.56 16.53
CA PHE A 740 12.45 -28.66 16.20
C PHE A 740 12.49 -28.42 14.69
N ASN A 741 12.51 -27.15 14.28
CA ASN A 741 12.47 -26.74 12.86
C ASN A 741 13.77 -27.03 12.07
N LEU A 742 14.83 -27.53 12.72
CA LEU A 742 16.09 -27.92 12.07
C LEU A 742 16.45 -29.40 12.37
N ASP A 743 15.49 -30.22 12.79
CA ASP A 743 15.73 -31.63 13.08
C ASP A 743 15.75 -32.46 11.80
N ILE A 744 16.83 -33.20 11.57
CA ILE A 744 16.91 -34.16 10.47
C ILE A 744 15.93 -35.31 10.67
N ASP A 745 15.60 -35.66 11.92
CA ASP A 745 14.75 -36.82 12.22
C ASP A 745 13.26 -36.54 11.97
N ALA A 746 12.86 -35.27 11.84
CA ALA A 746 11.54 -34.86 11.36
C ALA A 746 11.41 -34.88 9.83
N ILE A 747 12.49 -35.19 9.10
CA ILE A 747 12.57 -35.23 7.62
C ILE A 747 12.61 -36.69 7.10
N GLY A 748 12.38 -37.67 8.00
CA GLY A 748 12.40 -39.11 7.70
C GLY A 748 11.16 -39.63 6.97
#